data_AF-A0A413XHE0-F1
#
_entry.id   AF-A0A413XHE0-F1
#
_cell.length_a   1.000
_cell.length_b   1.000
_cell.length_c   1.000
_cell.angle_alpha   90.00
_cell.angle_beta   90.00
_cell.angle_gamma   90.00
#
_symmetry.space_group_name_H-M   'P 1'
#
loop_
_entity.id
_entity.type
_entity.pdbx_description
1 polymer ?
#
loop_
_entity_poly.entity_id
_entity_poly.type
_entity_poly.pdbx_seq_one_letter_code
_entity_poly.pdbx_strand_id
1 'polypeptide(L)'
;MKRNLYWLPVALAFLIGMAAAGCSNKQKPEETASEAVTADTHEEESGERETESKTAEETRSYPAGSREDDYILPEAQNHIYTQEELSDLTREELRIARNEIYARHGRKFKSDDLNSYFSGKSWYQPSVDGDAFDDSVLNESETGNLAAVKAAEENAPSELVTCPKIGKEDFPRIDGSTATIPLSQAIYRLAADATEREAERLIRHDKTTQAYLKLIRDQGTDLVIAYEPGESVKKRLKEEGDNLIIKPIGRDALVFMANQGNPVNSLTGRQVIDIYSGNITNWKTVGGSSQAIRAFQRPVDSGSQNLMEKLVMKGTAMAEAPQDFVVSEMGELIEKVSAYDNTGEALGYSVYYYAKNMYQKPELKFMAVDGVMPSSDTIRDGSYPYVSDFYAAVRKDEPKDSNAYRLFEWLTSDDGQALINALGYVGVRDEKKLLPQGFEGEDEVFQAKIPLSKGEVILADGDYLYGENGIAVFDRSMNLMKFIRHVESQAISPFLVWDGSGLLSMQDTLTGNYGLYSVAEERWVCEPVYSDIYQTKDGYGLEHAVWVESGRSGEWHYTYDYADKNGAITEKGVQSDRKIWGEEGSEELYYDVKEFMEHYPEIAMGLEVTSEAVSIYGTEFQENIAVIEKGNRNYYYNMRGKCLFEFDKSGLPAGKEQMMFPIIVNDHVAFLSVYDPDGTDVSRDYIYRDGTLVKTLESGSTSGNVSDIEEDFYTRTAGNYLYVYNYQDEPCAKFLMGYYTSD
;
A
#
# COMPACT_ATOMS: atom_id res chain seq x y z
N MET A 1 -19.80 -22.73 36.09
CA MET A 1 -20.02 -23.83 37.07
C MET A 1 -19.80 -25.15 36.33
N LYS A 2 -18.95 -26.14 36.65
CA LYS A 2 -17.96 -26.51 37.70
C LYS A 2 -16.83 -27.24 36.93
N ARG A 3 -15.55 -26.81 36.94
CA ARG A 3 -14.42 -27.20 37.82
C ARG A 3 -14.21 -28.71 38.07
N ASN A 4 -13.02 -29.19 37.69
CA ASN A 4 -12.07 -30.11 38.39
C ASN A 4 -10.84 -30.26 37.44
N LEU A 5 -9.62 -29.76 37.68
CA LEU A 5 -8.66 -29.84 38.80
C LEU A 5 -8.09 -31.26 39.03
N TYR A 6 -6.83 -31.47 38.63
CA TYR A 6 -5.92 -32.48 39.16
C TYR A 6 -4.56 -31.85 39.48
N TRP A 7 -3.95 -32.40 40.52
CA TRP A 7 -2.91 -31.87 41.39
C TRP A 7 -1.45 -32.06 40.92
N LEU A 8 -0.58 -31.17 41.41
CA LEU A 8 0.87 -31.32 41.58
C LEU A 8 1.21 -32.05 42.91
N PRO A 9 2.40 -32.66 43.01
CA PRO A 9 3.41 -32.23 44.01
C PRO A 9 4.83 -32.18 43.38
N VAL A 10 5.65 -31.13 43.53
CA VAL A 10 6.48 -30.65 44.67
C VAL A 10 7.72 -31.53 45.01
N ALA A 11 8.88 -30.99 44.58
CA ALA A 11 10.16 -30.73 45.28
C ALA A 11 11.19 -31.82 45.67
N LEU A 12 12.49 -31.53 45.39
CA LEU A 12 13.62 -31.16 46.30
C LEU A 12 14.97 -31.62 45.64
N ALA A 13 15.88 -30.76 45.16
CA ALA A 13 16.89 -29.89 45.80
C ALA A 13 18.28 -30.52 46.10
N PHE A 14 19.31 -29.64 46.01
CA PHE A 14 20.68 -29.65 46.58
C PHE A 14 21.87 -30.22 45.74
N LEU A 15 23.13 -29.71 45.74
CA LEU A 15 23.84 -28.55 46.37
C LEU A 15 25.26 -28.38 45.75
N ILE A 16 25.77 -27.14 45.86
CA ILE A 16 27.14 -26.65 46.22
C ILE A 16 28.35 -26.91 45.32
N GLY A 17 29.04 -25.80 45.04
CA GLY A 17 30.51 -25.71 44.92
C GLY A 17 31.01 -24.27 44.97
N MET A 18 31.23 -23.72 46.18
CA MET A 18 32.00 -22.48 46.43
C MET A 18 33.51 -22.81 46.51
N ALA A 19 34.36 -21.87 46.08
CA ALA A 19 35.70 -21.70 46.64
C ALA A 19 36.09 -20.21 46.64
N ALA A 20 36.58 -19.74 47.79
CA ALA A 20 37.13 -18.42 48.03
C ALA A 20 38.58 -18.57 48.52
N ALA A 21 39.42 -17.55 48.29
CA ALA A 21 40.36 -16.97 49.28
C ALA A 21 41.34 -15.98 48.63
N GLY A 22 41.63 -14.87 49.33
CA GLY A 22 42.96 -14.23 49.27
C GLY A 22 43.02 -12.70 49.38
N CYS A 23 43.05 -12.18 50.61
CA CYS A 23 43.33 -10.77 50.96
C CYS A 23 44.76 -10.30 50.61
N SER A 24 44.94 -9.00 50.37
CA SER A 24 45.95 -8.19 51.09
C SER A 24 45.71 -6.68 50.93
N ASN A 25 46.05 -5.95 51.99
CA ASN A 25 45.87 -4.53 52.25
C ASN A 25 47.22 -3.77 52.11
N LYS A 26 47.18 -2.43 52.21
CA LYS A 26 48.25 -1.37 52.31
C LYS A 26 48.23 -0.42 51.10
N GLN A 27 48.34 0.90 51.21
CA GLN A 27 48.67 1.85 52.29
C GLN A 27 48.35 3.28 51.78
N LYS A 28 47.94 4.19 52.67
CA LYS A 28 47.99 5.66 52.51
C LYS A 28 49.41 6.17 52.86
N PRO A 29 49.82 7.39 52.44
CA PRO A 29 49.81 8.57 53.35
C PRO A 29 49.30 9.85 52.64
N GLU A 30 48.58 10.80 53.27
CA GLU A 30 49.07 11.89 54.18
C GLU A 30 50.09 12.80 53.46
N GLU A 31 50.10 14.14 53.50
CA GLU A 31 49.43 15.21 54.27
C GLU A 31 50.05 16.55 53.74
N THR A 32 49.38 17.70 53.84
CA THR A 32 49.92 19.06 54.21
C THR A 32 48.90 20.17 53.84
N ALA A 33 48.27 20.82 54.83
CA ALA A 33 48.66 22.08 55.51
C ALA A 33 48.12 23.32 54.76
N SER A 34 47.03 23.96 55.20
CA SER A 34 46.88 24.97 56.27
C SER A 34 47.64 26.28 56.04
N GLU A 35 46.92 27.39 55.85
CA GLU A 35 46.86 28.54 56.78
C GLU A 35 46.34 29.80 56.08
N ALA A 36 45.35 30.41 56.73
CA ALA A 36 44.87 31.77 56.52
C ALA A 36 45.53 32.69 57.53
N VAL A 37 45.86 33.94 57.17
CA VAL A 37 46.19 35.00 58.15
C VAL A 37 45.82 36.39 57.60
N THR A 38 44.73 36.94 58.17
CA THR A 38 44.49 38.31 58.74
C THR A 38 44.76 39.58 57.89
N ALA A 39 44.21 40.77 58.15
CA ALA A 39 43.58 41.34 59.34
C ALA A 39 42.73 42.60 58.99
N ASP A 40 41.71 42.83 59.84
CA ASP A 40 41.26 44.10 60.45
C ASP A 40 41.33 45.44 59.70
N THR A 41 40.20 46.18 59.70
CA THR A 41 39.94 47.19 60.75
C THR A 41 38.55 47.82 60.62
N HIS A 42 37.84 47.92 61.75
CA HIS A 42 36.63 48.71 61.96
C HIS A 42 37.03 50.10 62.50
N GLU A 43 36.49 51.18 61.93
CA GLU A 43 36.24 52.45 62.61
C GLU A 43 34.85 52.98 62.18
N GLU A 44 34.03 53.29 63.19
CA GLU A 44 32.72 53.92 63.11
C GLU A 44 32.85 55.43 62.89
N GLU A 45 32.03 56.04 62.03
CA GLU A 45 31.18 57.17 62.43
C GLU A 45 30.19 57.63 61.35
N SER A 46 29.01 58.02 61.86
CA SER A 46 28.06 59.00 61.32
C SER A 46 27.11 58.55 60.19
N GLY A 47 25.82 58.53 60.51
CA GLY A 47 24.74 58.24 59.57
C GLY A 47 24.27 59.47 58.80
N GLU A 48 23.70 59.21 57.62
CA GLU A 48 22.29 59.45 57.31
C GLU A 48 21.98 59.00 55.87
N ARG A 49 20.86 58.27 55.71
CA ARG A 49 20.11 57.91 54.48
C ARG A 49 20.78 56.98 53.46
N GLU A 50 20.17 55.80 53.26
CA GLU A 50 20.06 55.07 51.98
C GLU A 50 18.98 53.97 52.13
N THR A 51 17.87 54.06 51.40
CA THR A 51 17.48 53.16 50.28
C THR A 51 17.60 51.67 50.58
N GLU A 52 16.44 51.02 50.73
CA GLU A 52 16.27 49.57 50.86
C GLU A 52 16.83 48.84 49.62
N SER A 53 17.99 48.20 49.80
CA SER A 53 18.54 47.20 48.89
C SER A 53 18.07 45.81 49.31
N LYS A 54 17.39 45.13 48.39
CA LYS A 54 16.93 43.74 48.50
C LYS A 54 18.11 42.79 48.74
N THR A 55 17.94 41.92 49.72
CA THR A 55 18.80 40.77 50.03
C THR A 55 18.77 39.77 48.86
N ALA A 56 19.93 39.25 48.48
CA ALA A 56 20.05 38.12 47.56
C ALA A 56 19.61 36.83 48.29
N GLU A 57 18.58 36.16 47.77
CA GLU A 57 18.16 34.82 48.20
C GLU A 57 19.15 33.77 47.70
N GLU A 58 19.57 32.87 48.59
CA GLU A 58 20.23 31.61 48.23
C GLU A 58 19.23 30.77 47.39
N THR A 59 19.60 30.46 46.15
CA THR A 59 18.78 29.61 45.26
C THR A 59 18.77 28.18 45.80
N ARG A 60 17.72 27.84 46.56
CA ARG A 60 17.46 26.48 47.01
C ARG A 60 17.05 25.64 45.79
N SER A 61 17.87 24.65 45.40
CA SER A 61 17.55 23.71 44.31
C SER A 61 16.66 22.58 44.85
N TYR A 62 15.56 22.32 44.15
CA TYR A 62 14.59 21.28 44.45
C TYR A 62 14.74 20.14 43.42
N PRO A 63 15.41 19.03 43.76
CA PRO A 63 15.63 17.95 42.80
C PRO A 63 14.31 17.25 42.46
N ALA A 64 14.08 17.01 41.17
CA ALA A 64 13.05 16.08 40.74
C ALA A 64 13.46 14.63 41.08
N GLY A 65 12.48 13.79 41.44
CA GLY A 65 12.65 12.36 41.69
C GLY A 65 12.64 11.54 40.40
N SER A 66 12.88 10.24 40.52
CA SER A 66 12.82 9.27 39.42
C SER A 66 11.51 8.47 39.43
N ARG A 67 11.27 7.66 38.38
CA ARG A 67 10.10 6.76 38.31
C ARG A 67 9.96 5.79 39.49
N GLU A 68 11.06 5.41 40.13
CA GLU A 68 11.08 4.48 41.27
C GLU A 68 10.70 5.16 42.59
N ASP A 69 10.73 6.48 42.65
CA ASP A 69 10.41 7.24 43.85
C ASP A 69 8.90 7.37 44.10
N ASP A 70 8.51 7.66 45.34
CA ASP A 70 7.10 7.83 45.69
C ASP A 70 6.46 9.03 44.97
N TYR A 71 7.25 10.09 44.72
CA TYR A 71 6.87 11.27 43.96
C TYR A 71 8.01 11.69 43.03
N ILE A 72 7.69 11.98 41.76
CA ILE A 72 8.62 12.57 40.80
C ILE A 72 8.76 14.08 41.07
N LEU A 73 7.70 14.75 41.53
CA LEU A 73 7.75 16.17 41.91
C LEU A 73 7.38 16.35 43.38
N PRO A 74 8.23 15.95 44.35
CA PRO A 74 7.88 15.97 45.78
C PRO A 74 7.28 17.30 46.25
N GLU A 75 7.89 18.42 45.85
CA GLU A 75 7.49 19.78 46.24
C GLU A 75 6.52 20.49 45.25
N ALA A 76 5.82 19.76 44.38
CA ALA A 76 4.92 20.36 43.37
C ALA A 76 3.84 21.30 43.92
N GLN A 77 3.46 21.13 45.19
CA GLN A 77 2.47 21.97 45.89
C GLN A 77 3.04 23.31 46.35
N ASN A 78 4.36 23.43 46.49
CA ASN A 78 5.03 24.57 47.14
C ASN A 78 6.11 25.24 46.27
N HIS A 79 6.56 24.59 45.18
CA HIS A 79 7.64 25.06 44.31
C HIS A 79 7.26 24.88 42.85
N ILE A 80 7.69 25.81 41.98
CA ILE A 80 7.58 25.67 40.52
C ILE A 80 8.96 25.27 39.99
N TYR A 81 9.07 24.03 39.50
CA TYR A 81 10.33 23.47 39.01
C TYR A 81 10.81 24.22 37.76
N THR A 82 12.10 24.52 37.74
CA THR A 82 12.78 25.14 36.60
C THR A 82 13.13 24.11 35.52
N GLN A 83 13.46 24.57 34.31
CA GLN A 83 13.92 23.67 33.23
C GLN A 83 15.20 22.93 33.59
N GLU A 84 16.09 23.54 34.39
CA GLU A 84 17.32 22.92 34.86
C GLU A 84 17.01 21.78 35.85
N GLU A 85 16.09 21.99 36.79
CA GLU A 85 15.67 20.96 37.76
C GLU A 85 14.91 19.79 37.13
N LEU A 86 14.31 20.00 35.96
CA LEU A 86 13.60 18.98 35.18
C LEU A 86 14.49 18.29 34.13
N SER A 87 15.71 18.78 33.90
CA SER A 87 16.54 18.39 32.75
C SER A 87 17.05 16.94 32.80
N ASP A 88 17.14 16.36 33.99
CA ASP A 88 17.55 14.96 34.19
C ASP A 88 16.41 13.95 34.00
N LEU A 89 15.15 14.42 33.91
CA LEU A 89 13.99 13.54 33.70
C LEU A 89 13.85 13.14 32.24
N THR A 90 13.56 11.85 32.02
CA THR A 90 13.14 11.38 30.69
C THR A 90 11.77 11.96 30.32
N ARG A 91 11.45 11.96 29.02
CA ARG A 91 10.13 12.41 28.55
C ARG A 91 8.97 11.64 29.20
N GLU A 92 9.15 10.35 29.44
CA GLU A 92 8.14 9.52 30.11
C GLU A 92 8.01 9.88 31.60
N GLU A 93 9.12 10.14 32.29
CA GLU A 93 9.08 10.65 33.67
C GLU A 93 8.44 12.02 33.75
N LEU A 94 8.66 12.90 32.76
CA LEU A 94 7.97 14.20 32.66
C LEU A 94 6.48 14.03 32.41
N ARG A 95 6.07 13.09 31.54
CA ARG A 95 4.66 12.75 31.34
C ARG A 95 4.03 12.24 32.63
N ILE A 96 4.71 11.38 33.38
CA ILE A 96 4.25 10.88 34.68
C ILE A 96 4.20 12.03 35.69
N ALA A 97 5.23 12.87 35.78
CA ALA A 97 5.31 14.04 36.66
C ALA A 97 4.14 15.02 36.43
N ARG A 98 3.80 15.29 35.17
CA ARG A 98 2.65 16.11 34.79
C ARG A 98 1.34 15.48 35.28
N ASN A 99 1.19 14.17 35.09
CA ASN A 99 0.00 13.44 35.52
C ASN A 99 -0.05 13.20 37.03
N GLU A 100 1.08 13.23 37.73
CA GLU A 100 1.17 13.11 39.19
C GLU A 100 0.42 14.25 39.88
N ILE A 101 0.53 15.48 39.34
CA ILE A 101 -0.19 16.66 39.84
C ILE A 101 -1.70 16.38 39.84
N TYR A 102 -2.24 15.87 38.74
CA TYR A 102 -3.66 15.49 38.68
C TYR A 102 -4.00 14.28 39.55
N ALA A 103 -3.11 13.29 39.64
CA ALA A 103 -3.32 12.08 40.43
C ALA A 103 -3.42 12.39 41.93
N ARG A 104 -2.66 13.37 42.44
CA ARG A 104 -2.74 13.84 43.85
C ARG A 104 -4.13 14.32 44.24
N HIS A 105 -4.91 14.78 43.26
CA HIS A 105 -6.30 15.23 43.41
C HIS A 105 -7.33 14.16 43.01
N GLY A 106 -6.90 12.90 42.83
CA GLY A 106 -7.78 11.75 42.60
C GLY A 106 -8.32 11.60 41.18
N ARG A 107 -7.72 12.28 40.18
CA ARG A 107 -8.10 12.15 38.77
C ARG A 107 -7.78 10.75 38.25
N LYS A 108 -8.78 10.07 37.67
CA LYS A 108 -8.60 8.81 36.93
C LYS A 108 -8.12 9.08 35.50
N PHE A 109 -7.31 8.16 34.96
CA PHE A 109 -6.77 8.27 33.62
C PHE A 109 -7.49 7.34 32.65
N LYS A 110 -7.49 7.71 31.35
CA LYS A 110 -7.95 6.80 30.29
C LYS A 110 -6.86 5.84 29.84
N SER A 111 -5.59 6.18 30.06
CA SER A 111 -4.48 5.32 29.65
C SER A 111 -4.15 4.29 30.72
N ASP A 112 -4.08 3.03 30.30
CA ASP A 112 -3.95 1.88 31.20
C ASP A 112 -2.60 1.85 31.92
N ASP A 113 -1.55 2.37 31.28
CA ASP A 113 -0.21 2.50 31.83
C ASP A 113 -0.16 3.48 33.00
N LEU A 114 -0.79 4.66 32.88
CA LEU A 114 -0.86 5.65 33.96
C LEU A 114 -1.73 5.13 35.12
N ASN A 115 -2.86 4.50 34.82
CA ASN A 115 -3.69 3.87 35.86
C ASN A 115 -2.92 2.78 36.60
N SER A 116 -2.18 1.93 35.87
CA SER A 116 -1.35 0.88 36.46
C SER A 116 -0.24 1.46 37.33
N TYR A 117 0.44 2.50 36.84
CA TYR A 117 1.50 3.19 37.56
C TYR A 117 0.99 3.82 38.87
N PHE A 118 -0.03 4.68 38.79
CA PHE A 118 -0.52 5.41 39.98
C PHE A 118 -1.25 4.51 40.97
N SER A 119 -1.95 3.45 40.52
CA SER A 119 -2.58 2.48 41.44
C SER A 119 -1.57 1.75 42.33
N GLY A 120 -0.29 1.71 41.93
CA GLY A 120 0.79 1.19 42.76
C GLY A 120 1.26 2.15 43.86
N LYS A 121 0.87 3.44 43.82
CA LYS A 121 1.29 4.45 44.79
C LYS A 121 0.31 4.52 45.97
N SER A 122 0.81 4.41 47.20
CA SER A 122 -0.05 4.36 48.40
C SER A 122 -0.84 5.64 48.67
N TRP A 123 -0.41 6.76 48.10
CA TRP A 123 -1.07 8.07 48.25
C TRP A 123 -2.16 8.32 47.21
N TYR A 124 -2.22 7.55 46.12
CA TYR A 124 -3.18 7.77 45.05
C TYR A 124 -4.56 7.19 45.40
N GLN A 125 -5.59 8.03 45.36
CA GLN A 125 -6.97 7.66 45.66
C GLN A 125 -7.89 8.07 44.50
N PRO A 126 -8.14 7.19 43.52
CA PRO A 126 -8.95 7.51 42.35
C PRO A 126 -10.40 7.82 42.74
N SER A 127 -10.85 9.05 42.50
CA SER A 127 -12.17 9.54 42.96
C SER A 127 -12.98 10.25 41.87
N VAL A 128 -12.33 10.87 40.88
CA VAL A 128 -12.98 11.67 39.82
C VAL A 128 -12.58 11.15 38.44
N ASP A 129 -13.55 10.94 37.56
CA ASP A 129 -13.26 10.54 36.17
C ASP A 129 -12.60 11.70 35.41
N GLY A 130 -11.63 11.38 34.54
CA GLY A 130 -10.78 12.40 33.91
C GLY A 130 -11.51 13.47 33.09
N ASP A 131 -12.70 13.16 32.54
CA ASP A 131 -13.54 14.10 31.79
C ASP A 131 -14.38 15.02 32.70
N ALA A 132 -14.49 14.69 33.99
CA ALA A 132 -15.24 15.42 35.01
C ALA A 132 -14.32 16.13 36.03
N PHE A 133 -13.00 16.10 35.80
CA PHE A 133 -12.03 16.74 36.68
C PHE A 133 -12.04 18.26 36.50
N ASP A 134 -12.06 19.01 37.60
CA ASP A 134 -12.09 20.46 37.62
C ASP A 134 -10.70 21.00 37.98
N ASP A 135 -10.02 21.62 37.01
CA ASP A 135 -8.66 22.16 37.17
C ASP A 135 -8.58 23.29 38.23
N SER A 136 -9.70 23.86 38.68
CA SER A 136 -9.72 24.87 39.74
C SER A 136 -9.28 24.35 41.12
N VAL A 137 -9.16 23.03 41.30
CA VAL A 137 -8.62 22.43 42.53
C VAL A 137 -7.10 22.58 42.65
N LEU A 138 -6.42 22.90 41.55
CA LEU A 138 -4.97 23.05 41.50
C LEU A 138 -4.54 24.41 42.04
N ASN A 139 -3.45 24.42 42.80
CA ASN A 139 -2.87 25.68 43.28
C ASN A 139 -1.96 26.34 42.23
N GLU A 140 -1.44 27.54 42.54
CA GLU A 140 -0.58 28.31 41.63
C GLU A 140 0.70 27.55 41.25
N SER A 141 1.35 26.90 42.23
CA SER A 141 2.57 26.11 42.00
C SER A 141 2.30 24.89 41.14
N GLU A 142 1.21 24.17 41.37
CA GLU A 142 0.78 23.02 40.58
C GLU A 142 0.46 23.41 39.13
N THR A 143 -0.25 24.53 38.94
CA THR A 143 -0.55 25.07 37.61
C THR A 143 0.73 25.53 36.90
N GLY A 144 1.64 26.19 37.62
CA GLY A 144 2.95 26.59 37.10
C GLY A 144 3.81 25.38 36.70
N ASN A 145 3.77 24.31 37.51
CA ASN A 145 4.47 23.06 37.21
C ASN A 145 3.88 22.33 36.00
N LEU A 146 2.57 22.33 35.80
CA LEU A 146 1.98 21.78 34.59
C LEU A 146 2.56 22.45 33.33
N ALA A 147 2.75 23.78 33.36
CA ALA A 147 3.38 24.51 32.26
C ALA A 147 4.88 24.20 32.13
N ALA A 148 5.62 24.21 33.24
CA ALA A 148 7.07 23.96 33.25
C ALA A 148 7.42 22.53 32.81
N VAL A 149 6.71 21.53 33.33
CA VAL A 149 6.87 20.12 32.98
C VAL A 149 6.47 19.87 31.54
N LYS A 150 5.37 20.49 31.06
CA LYS A 150 5.00 20.38 29.64
C LYS A 150 6.07 20.95 28.72
N ALA A 151 6.65 22.11 29.06
CA ALA A 151 7.76 22.68 28.29
C ALA A 151 9.00 21.78 28.32
N ALA A 152 9.33 21.19 29.48
CA ALA A 152 10.43 20.23 29.59
C ALA A 152 10.15 18.95 28.78
N GLU A 153 8.93 18.42 28.82
CA GLU A 153 8.48 17.23 28.07
C GLU A 153 8.51 17.44 26.55
N GLU A 154 8.28 18.68 26.10
CA GLU A 154 8.41 19.09 24.70
C GLU A 154 9.89 19.16 24.26
N ASN A 155 10.79 19.48 25.18
CA ASN A 155 12.24 19.57 24.92
C ASN A 155 13.00 18.25 25.17
N ALA A 156 12.42 17.32 25.93
CA ALA A 156 13.06 16.07 26.30
C ALA A 156 13.12 15.08 25.11
N PRO A 157 14.24 14.37 24.91
CA PRO A 157 14.35 13.33 23.91
C PRO A 157 13.27 12.27 24.12
N SER A 158 12.49 12.01 23.07
CA SER A 158 11.52 10.92 23.04
C SER A 158 12.19 9.60 22.66
N GLU A 159 11.92 8.53 23.41
CA GLU A 159 12.27 7.15 23.04
C GLU A 159 11.40 6.64 21.87
N LEU A 160 10.21 7.22 21.72
CA LEU A 160 9.33 7.00 20.57
C LEU A 160 9.65 7.98 19.44
N VAL A 161 9.51 7.52 18.19
CA VAL A 161 9.51 8.39 17.02
C VAL A 161 8.37 9.42 17.14
N THR A 162 8.70 10.70 16.95
CA THR A 162 7.68 11.76 16.82
C THR A 162 7.73 12.45 15.46
N CYS A 163 6.59 12.98 15.03
CA CYS A 163 6.42 13.69 13.77
C CYS A 163 5.68 15.00 14.02
N PRO A 164 5.93 16.07 13.23
CA PRO A 164 5.09 17.27 13.24
C PRO A 164 3.61 16.91 13.16
N LYS A 165 2.81 17.40 14.12
CA LYS A 165 1.36 17.21 14.13
C LYS A 165 0.71 18.12 13.10
N ILE A 166 -0.09 17.52 12.22
CA ILE A 166 -0.73 18.16 11.07
C ILE A 166 -2.15 17.61 10.96
N GLY A 167 -3.16 18.49 10.85
CA GLY A 167 -4.55 18.06 10.67
C GLY A 167 -4.75 17.36 9.32
N LYS A 168 -5.69 16.41 9.24
CA LYS A 168 -5.96 15.61 8.02
C LYS A 168 -6.20 16.49 6.77
N GLU A 169 -6.94 17.59 6.92
CA GLU A 169 -7.27 18.53 5.84
C GLU A 169 -6.09 19.41 5.42
N ASP A 170 -5.13 19.64 6.33
CA ASP A 170 -3.95 20.47 6.10
C ASP A 170 -2.70 19.63 5.76
N PHE A 171 -2.88 18.30 5.63
CA PHE A 171 -1.79 17.39 5.35
C PHE A 171 -1.29 17.60 3.91
N PRO A 172 0.02 17.78 3.69
CA PRO A 172 0.56 18.06 2.36
C PRO A 172 0.38 16.86 1.43
N ARG A 173 0.21 17.12 0.14
CA ARG A 173 0.08 16.07 -0.87
C ARG A 173 1.44 15.45 -1.12
N ILE A 174 1.63 14.22 -0.63
CA ILE A 174 2.86 13.45 -0.80
C ILE A 174 2.70 12.52 -1.99
N ASP A 175 3.64 12.58 -2.94
CA ASP A 175 3.75 11.69 -4.10
C ASP A 175 5.17 11.09 -4.16
N GLY A 176 5.41 10.04 -4.94
CA GLY A 176 6.71 9.38 -4.94
C GLY A 176 6.87 8.11 -5.74
N SER A 177 7.90 7.34 -5.39
CA SER A 177 8.12 6.00 -5.93
C SER A 177 7.18 4.99 -5.27
N THR A 178 6.76 3.94 -5.97
CA THR A 178 5.94 2.86 -5.37
C THR A 178 6.60 2.25 -4.13
N ALA A 179 7.92 2.09 -4.16
CA ALA A 179 8.68 1.54 -3.04
C ALA A 179 8.72 2.45 -1.80
N THR A 180 8.26 3.71 -1.87
CA THR A 180 8.25 4.65 -0.73
C THR A 180 6.85 4.87 -0.16
N ILE A 181 5.82 4.19 -0.70
CA ILE A 181 4.43 4.26 -0.21
C ILE A 181 4.35 3.97 1.30
N PRO A 182 4.96 2.88 1.85
CA PRO A 182 4.89 2.61 3.29
C PRO A 182 5.47 3.75 4.15
N LEU A 183 6.51 4.44 3.67
CA LEU A 183 7.08 5.58 4.38
C LEU A 183 6.11 6.76 4.41
N SER A 184 5.52 7.11 3.26
CA SER A 184 4.52 8.19 3.18
C SER A 184 3.27 7.89 4.04
N GLN A 185 2.80 6.64 4.05
CA GLN A 185 1.69 6.21 4.90
C GLN A 185 2.02 6.31 6.39
N ALA A 186 3.22 5.90 6.79
CA ALA A 186 3.66 6.03 8.17
C ALA A 186 3.78 7.48 8.62
N ILE A 187 4.27 8.38 7.74
CA ILE A 187 4.31 9.82 8.02
C ILE A 187 2.90 10.36 8.25
N TYR A 188 1.94 9.99 7.39
CA TYR A 188 0.54 10.40 7.55
C TYR A 188 -0.05 9.90 8.87
N ARG A 189 0.15 8.63 9.20
CA ARG A 189 -0.29 8.04 10.48
C ARG A 189 0.27 8.81 11.68
N LEU A 190 1.57 9.10 11.69
CA LEU A 190 2.21 9.81 12.80
C LEU A 190 1.76 11.28 12.91
N ALA A 191 1.67 11.97 11.79
CA ALA A 191 1.39 13.40 11.74
C ALA A 191 -0.10 13.71 12.02
N ALA A 192 -1.00 12.90 11.45
CA ALA A 192 -2.44 13.15 11.44
C ALA A 192 -3.23 12.23 12.38
N ASP A 193 -2.53 11.43 13.20
CA ASP A 193 -3.12 10.43 14.11
C ASP A 193 -4.13 9.52 13.38
N ALA A 194 -3.74 9.10 12.18
CA ALA A 194 -4.57 8.33 11.26
C ALA A 194 -4.36 6.82 11.44
N THR A 195 -5.40 6.05 11.13
CA THR A 195 -5.28 4.58 11.06
C THR A 195 -4.52 4.15 9.81
N GLU A 196 -4.10 2.89 9.76
CA GLU A 196 -3.48 2.30 8.57
C GLU A 196 -4.39 2.42 7.34
N ARG A 197 -5.65 2.00 7.45
CA ARG A 197 -6.64 2.10 6.36
C ARG A 197 -6.88 3.53 5.87
N GLU A 198 -6.89 4.51 6.78
CA GLU A 198 -6.99 5.92 6.39
C GLU A 198 -5.78 6.37 5.58
N ALA A 199 -4.58 5.96 6.00
CA ALA A 199 -3.34 6.27 5.29
C ALA A 199 -3.29 5.63 3.91
N GLU A 200 -3.69 4.37 3.80
CA GLU A 200 -3.76 3.67 2.53
C GLU A 200 -4.72 4.32 1.56
N ARG A 201 -5.89 4.75 2.03
CA ARG A 201 -6.89 5.41 1.19
C ARG A 201 -6.39 6.74 0.63
N LEU A 202 -5.69 7.52 1.46
CA LEU A 202 -5.34 8.91 1.18
C LEU A 202 -3.97 9.08 0.50
N ILE A 203 -2.99 8.26 0.85
CA ILE A 203 -1.65 8.34 0.26
C ILE A 203 -1.63 7.58 -1.06
N ARG A 204 -1.29 8.28 -2.13
CA ARG A 204 -1.18 7.75 -3.49
C ARG A 204 0.11 8.22 -4.14
N HIS A 205 0.87 7.28 -4.70
CA HIS A 205 2.07 7.57 -5.49
C HIS A 205 1.87 7.23 -6.98
N ASP A 206 2.29 8.12 -7.88
CA ASP A 206 2.19 8.02 -9.36
C ASP A 206 3.50 7.59 -10.05
N LYS A 207 4.44 7.02 -9.27
CA LYS A 207 5.80 6.63 -9.68
C LYS A 207 6.77 7.84 -9.79
N THR A 208 8.07 7.53 -9.68
CA THR A 208 9.18 8.50 -9.57
C THR A 208 9.08 9.65 -10.59
N THR A 209 8.93 9.32 -11.87
CA THR A 209 8.95 10.32 -12.95
C THR A 209 7.78 11.30 -12.84
N GLN A 210 6.55 10.79 -12.68
CA GLN A 210 5.36 11.65 -12.63
C GLN A 210 5.33 12.48 -11.35
N ALA A 211 5.72 11.92 -10.20
CA ALA A 211 5.81 12.65 -8.94
C ALA A 211 6.69 13.91 -9.06
N TYR A 212 7.89 13.79 -9.65
CA TYR A 212 8.73 14.95 -9.90
C TYR A 212 8.14 15.91 -10.93
N LEU A 213 7.56 15.42 -12.03
CA LEU A 213 6.96 16.29 -13.06
C LEU A 213 5.79 17.11 -12.50
N LYS A 214 4.95 16.51 -11.66
CA LYS A 214 3.87 17.21 -10.96
C LYS A 214 4.41 18.26 -10.01
N LEU A 215 5.41 17.94 -9.20
CA LEU A 215 6.03 18.90 -8.28
C LEU A 215 6.67 20.08 -9.04
N ILE A 216 7.39 19.80 -10.14
CA ILE A 216 8.00 20.84 -10.99
C ILE A 216 6.95 21.79 -11.55
N ARG A 217 5.79 21.27 -11.96
CA ARG A 217 4.70 22.01 -12.63
C ARG A 217 3.64 22.54 -11.67
N ASP A 218 3.81 22.36 -10.36
CA ASP A 218 2.81 22.69 -9.33
C ASP A 218 1.44 22.03 -9.58
N GLN A 219 1.44 20.75 -9.97
CA GLN A 219 0.24 19.97 -10.30
C GLN A 219 -0.16 19.04 -9.16
N GLY A 220 -0.51 19.62 -8.01
CA GLY A 220 -1.13 18.89 -6.91
C GLY A 220 -0.19 17.97 -6.11
N THR A 221 1.11 18.29 -6.09
CA THR A 221 2.12 17.63 -5.24
C THR A 221 2.90 18.69 -4.47
N ASP A 222 3.02 18.53 -3.15
CA ASP A 222 3.72 19.47 -2.27
C ASP A 222 5.06 18.91 -1.79
N LEU A 223 5.16 17.58 -1.64
CA LEU A 223 6.35 16.86 -1.20
C LEU A 223 6.51 15.58 -2.03
N VAL A 224 7.70 15.37 -2.60
CA VAL A 224 8.06 14.13 -3.29
C VAL A 224 8.97 13.29 -2.41
N ILE A 225 8.69 11.99 -2.29
CA ILE A 225 9.58 11.00 -1.67
C ILE A 225 9.87 9.90 -2.70
N ALA A 226 11.01 9.96 -3.37
CA ALA A 226 11.28 9.11 -4.52
C ALA A 226 12.76 8.81 -4.73
N TYR A 227 13.07 7.81 -5.56
CA TYR A 227 14.43 7.61 -6.06
C TYR A 227 14.91 8.78 -6.94
N GLU A 228 16.16 8.73 -7.40
CA GLU A 228 16.73 9.77 -8.24
C GLU A 228 15.89 9.98 -9.53
N PRO A 229 15.63 11.25 -9.93
CA PRO A 229 14.94 11.52 -11.18
C PRO A 229 15.76 11.05 -12.40
N GLY A 230 15.07 10.51 -13.40
CA GLY A 230 15.68 10.16 -14.70
C GLY A 230 16.11 11.38 -15.51
N GLU A 231 16.81 11.17 -16.62
CA GLU A 231 17.35 12.25 -17.46
C GLU A 231 16.27 13.15 -18.07
N SER A 232 15.10 12.60 -18.39
CA SER A 232 13.94 13.38 -18.89
C SER A 232 13.47 14.42 -17.86
N VAL A 233 13.36 14.01 -16.59
CA VAL A 233 12.99 14.88 -15.47
C VAL A 233 14.11 15.88 -15.18
N LYS A 234 15.38 15.47 -15.17
CA LYS A 234 16.52 16.38 -14.97
C LYS A 234 16.59 17.45 -16.05
N LYS A 235 16.28 17.10 -17.31
CA LYS A 235 16.19 18.06 -18.41
C LYS A 235 15.07 19.06 -18.15
N ARG A 236 13.87 18.59 -17.81
CA ARG A 236 12.74 19.47 -17.48
C ARG A 236 13.05 20.37 -16.28
N LEU A 237 13.68 19.85 -15.23
CA LEU A 237 14.06 20.62 -14.05
C LEU A 237 14.99 21.79 -14.42
N LYS A 238 15.96 21.58 -15.32
CA LYS A 238 16.82 22.65 -15.85
C LYS A 238 16.06 23.67 -16.69
N GLU A 239 15.11 23.23 -17.51
CA GLU A 239 14.24 24.12 -18.30
C GLU A 239 13.41 25.05 -17.41
N GLU A 240 13.02 24.58 -16.22
CA GLU A 240 12.26 25.33 -15.21
C GLU A 240 13.18 26.07 -14.20
N GLY A 241 14.47 26.18 -14.49
CA GLY A 241 15.42 26.96 -13.67
C GLY A 241 15.85 26.28 -12.36
N ASP A 242 15.87 24.95 -12.34
CA ASP A 242 16.18 24.12 -11.17
C ASP A 242 15.32 24.50 -9.96
N ASN A 243 14.01 24.58 -10.14
CA ASN A 243 13.06 25.11 -9.15
C ASN A 243 12.81 24.21 -7.91
N LEU A 244 13.54 23.11 -7.73
CA LEU A 244 13.38 22.19 -6.60
C LEU A 244 14.56 22.22 -5.61
N ILE A 245 14.26 21.89 -4.36
CA ILE A 245 15.23 21.50 -3.33
C ILE A 245 15.12 19.98 -3.16
N ILE A 246 16.21 19.26 -3.39
CA ILE A 246 16.26 17.79 -3.33
C ILE A 246 17.31 17.38 -2.29
N LYS A 247 16.95 16.51 -1.34
CA LYS A 247 17.89 16.02 -0.33
C LYS A 247 17.83 14.50 -0.18
N PRO A 248 18.98 13.83 -0.01
CA PRO A 248 18.99 12.41 0.31
C PRO A 248 18.43 12.19 1.71
N ILE A 249 17.53 11.24 1.85
CA ILE A 249 16.90 10.89 3.15
C ILE A 249 17.19 9.44 3.57
N GLY A 250 17.64 8.61 2.63
CA GLY A 250 18.05 7.24 2.88
C GLY A 250 18.71 6.62 1.66
N ARG A 251 19.06 5.35 1.79
CA ARG A 251 19.73 4.52 0.81
C ARG A 251 18.93 3.28 0.50
N ASP A 252 19.14 2.79 -0.69
CA ASP A 252 18.68 1.50 -1.17
C ASP A 252 19.80 0.89 -2.03
N ALA A 253 19.62 -0.33 -2.51
CA ALA A 253 20.55 -0.95 -3.42
C ALA A 253 19.83 -1.79 -4.47
N LEU A 254 20.41 -1.84 -5.67
CA LEU A 254 20.02 -2.82 -6.66
C LEU A 254 20.60 -4.18 -6.27
N VAL A 255 19.72 -5.10 -5.87
CA VAL A 255 20.09 -6.42 -5.36
C VAL A 255 19.66 -7.51 -6.33
N PHE A 256 20.41 -8.61 -6.32
CA PHE A 256 20.15 -9.76 -7.19
C PHE A 256 19.59 -10.92 -6.38
N MET A 257 18.67 -11.67 -6.98
CA MET A 257 18.00 -12.80 -6.36
C MET A 257 17.94 -14.00 -7.31
N ALA A 258 18.04 -15.18 -6.73
CA ALA A 258 17.87 -16.46 -7.40
C ALA A 258 17.12 -17.42 -6.48
N ASN A 259 16.68 -18.56 -7.01
CA ASN A 259 16.06 -19.60 -6.18
C ASN A 259 17.02 -20.12 -5.10
N GLN A 260 16.47 -20.53 -3.96
CA GLN A 260 17.22 -21.15 -2.85
C GLN A 260 18.07 -22.34 -3.32
N GLY A 261 17.57 -23.13 -4.27
CA GLY A 261 18.27 -24.29 -4.85
C GLY A 261 19.51 -23.97 -5.70
N ASN A 262 19.71 -22.72 -6.13
CA ASN A 262 20.91 -22.36 -6.91
C ASN A 262 22.17 -22.44 -6.02
N PRO A 263 23.21 -23.22 -6.36
CA PRO A 263 24.40 -23.36 -5.51
C PRO A 263 25.31 -22.12 -5.49
N VAL A 264 25.14 -21.18 -6.41
CA VAL A 264 25.90 -19.92 -6.46
C VAL A 264 25.40 -18.99 -5.35
N ASN A 265 26.32 -18.46 -4.56
CA ASN A 265 26.01 -17.52 -3.47
C ASN A 265 26.58 -16.12 -3.72
N SER A 266 27.52 -15.98 -4.65
CA SER A 266 28.08 -14.68 -5.02
C SER A 266 28.43 -14.62 -6.50
N LEU A 267 28.20 -13.45 -7.10
CA LEU A 267 28.69 -13.07 -8.41
C LEU A 267 29.65 -11.90 -8.27
N THR A 268 30.68 -11.84 -9.11
CA THR A 268 31.46 -10.60 -9.26
C THR A 268 30.68 -9.58 -10.09
N GLY A 269 30.95 -8.28 -9.91
CA GLY A 269 30.29 -7.25 -10.72
C GLY A 269 30.48 -7.47 -12.23
N ARG A 270 31.65 -7.99 -12.64
CA ARG A 270 31.90 -8.35 -14.04
C ARG A 270 31.03 -9.52 -14.51
N GLN A 271 30.85 -10.55 -13.68
CA GLN A 271 29.97 -11.67 -14.02
C GLN A 271 28.52 -11.23 -14.16
N VAL A 272 28.04 -10.30 -13.33
CA VAL A 272 26.69 -9.73 -13.48
C VAL A 272 26.55 -9.05 -14.86
N ILE A 273 27.50 -8.18 -15.23
CA ILE A 273 27.51 -7.52 -16.56
C ILE A 273 27.54 -8.57 -17.68
N ASP A 274 28.40 -9.58 -17.57
CA ASP A 274 28.54 -10.62 -18.60
C ASP A 274 27.30 -11.51 -18.73
N ILE A 275 26.57 -11.77 -17.64
CA ILE A 275 25.28 -12.46 -17.69
C ILE A 275 24.24 -11.62 -18.44
N TYR A 276 24.07 -10.36 -18.03
CA TYR A 276 23.03 -9.49 -18.59
C TYR A 276 23.35 -8.94 -19.99
N SER A 277 24.62 -9.01 -20.44
CA SER A 277 25.01 -8.75 -21.83
C SER A 277 24.99 -10.01 -22.71
N GLY A 278 24.64 -11.18 -22.16
CA GLY A 278 24.56 -12.44 -22.89
C GLY A 278 25.91 -13.13 -23.14
N ASN A 279 27.01 -12.62 -22.60
CA ASN A 279 28.33 -13.24 -22.68
C ASN A 279 28.44 -14.51 -21.81
N ILE A 280 27.71 -14.56 -20.70
CA ILE A 280 27.57 -15.75 -19.84
C ILE A 280 26.12 -16.19 -19.86
N THR A 281 25.86 -17.36 -20.45
CA THR A 281 24.51 -17.91 -20.60
C THR A 281 24.29 -19.20 -19.79
N ASN A 282 25.30 -19.66 -19.04
CA ASN A 282 25.22 -20.92 -18.30
C ASN A 282 25.86 -20.80 -16.90
N TRP A 283 25.13 -21.25 -15.87
CA TRP A 283 25.51 -21.19 -14.46
C TRP A 283 26.83 -21.88 -14.15
N LYS A 284 27.21 -22.92 -14.91
CA LYS A 284 28.50 -23.62 -14.78
C LYS A 284 29.70 -22.68 -14.91
N THR A 285 29.57 -21.62 -15.70
CA THR A 285 30.65 -20.64 -15.95
C THR A 285 30.97 -19.82 -14.70
N VAL A 286 30.03 -19.72 -13.77
CA VAL A 286 30.15 -18.96 -12.52
C VAL A 286 30.12 -19.88 -11.28
N GLY A 287 30.39 -21.16 -11.48
CA GLY A 287 30.50 -22.15 -10.39
C GLY A 287 29.20 -22.85 -10.01
N GLY A 288 28.13 -22.67 -10.78
CA GLY A 288 26.84 -23.33 -10.57
C GLY A 288 26.67 -24.65 -11.31
N SER A 289 25.42 -25.13 -11.32
CA SER A 289 25.00 -26.32 -12.08
C SER A 289 25.11 -26.08 -13.60
N SER A 290 25.17 -27.17 -14.39
CA SER A 290 25.20 -27.09 -15.85
C SER A 290 23.82 -26.77 -16.44
N GLN A 291 23.30 -25.59 -16.13
CA GLN A 291 21.97 -25.10 -16.53
C GLN A 291 22.08 -23.73 -17.20
N ALA A 292 21.18 -23.46 -18.15
CA ALA A 292 21.07 -22.15 -18.77
C ALA A 292 20.65 -21.10 -17.72
N ILE A 293 21.16 -19.88 -17.87
CA ILE A 293 20.76 -18.75 -17.03
C ILE A 293 19.55 -18.08 -17.66
N ARG A 294 18.45 -17.99 -16.91
CA ARG A 294 17.28 -17.18 -17.27
C ARG A 294 17.37 -15.84 -16.54
N ALA A 295 18.00 -14.86 -17.19
CA ALA A 295 18.21 -13.53 -16.62
C ALA A 295 16.99 -12.64 -16.90
N PHE A 296 16.15 -12.43 -15.89
CA PHE A 296 14.98 -11.55 -15.95
C PHE A 296 15.41 -10.08 -15.96
N GLN A 297 14.78 -9.32 -16.86
CA GLN A 297 14.94 -7.89 -17.07
C GLN A 297 13.59 -7.16 -16.87
N ARG A 298 13.61 -5.83 -16.91
CA ARG A 298 12.43 -4.95 -16.80
C ARG A 298 12.33 -4.05 -18.05
N PRO A 299 11.15 -3.50 -18.39
CA PRO A 299 11.02 -2.55 -19.48
C PRO A 299 11.98 -1.37 -19.33
N VAL A 300 12.41 -0.85 -20.48
CA VAL A 300 13.14 0.41 -20.60
C VAL A 300 12.33 1.51 -19.88
N ASP A 301 13.04 2.45 -19.26
CA ASP A 301 12.50 3.55 -18.44
C ASP A 301 11.88 3.16 -17.08
N SER A 302 11.74 1.87 -16.75
CA SER A 302 11.34 1.48 -15.39
C SER A 302 12.43 1.84 -14.36
N GLY A 303 12.02 2.21 -13.14
CA GLY A 303 12.95 2.73 -12.12
C GLY A 303 14.14 1.80 -11.80
N SER A 304 13.89 0.50 -11.69
CA SER A 304 14.95 -0.50 -11.46
C SER A 304 15.77 -0.82 -12.70
N GLN A 305 15.19 -0.74 -13.91
CA GLN A 305 15.95 -0.87 -15.15
C GLN A 305 16.95 0.28 -15.29
N ASN A 306 16.52 1.51 -14.98
CA ASN A 306 17.40 2.67 -14.97
C ASN A 306 18.55 2.51 -13.95
N LEU A 307 18.27 1.94 -12.78
CA LEU A 307 19.33 1.61 -11.80
C LEU A 307 20.27 0.51 -12.32
N MET A 308 19.75 -0.53 -12.99
CA MET A 308 20.56 -1.58 -13.60
C MET A 308 21.52 -1.02 -14.66
N GLU A 309 21.01 -0.18 -15.56
CA GLU A 309 21.80 0.45 -16.61
C GLU A 309 22.87 1.40 -16.04
N LYS A 310 22.48 2.24 -15.08
CA LYS A 310 23.34 3.25 -14.46
C LYS A 310 24.41 2.65 -13.55
N LEU A 311 24.01 1.78 -12.62
CA LEU A 311 24.88 1.30 -11.55
C LEU A 311 25.70 0.08 -11.96
N VAL A 312 25.13 -0.80 -12.79
CA VAL A 312 25.72 -2.09 -13.13
C VAL A 312 26.32 -2.05 -14.52
N MET A 313 25.51 -1.81 -15.55
CA MET A 313 25.94 -1.95 -16.94
C MET A 313 26.89 -0.84 -17.40
N LYS A 314 26.76 0.37 -16.86
CA LYS A 314 27.67 1.52 -17.08
C LYS A 314 28.01 1.75 -18.57
N GLY A 315 27.00 1.69 -19.43
CA GLY A 315 27.12 1.87 -20.88
C GLY A 315 27.41 0.59 -21.68
N THR A 316 27.53 -0.57 -21.04
CA THR A 316 27.52 -1.87 -21.73
C THR A 316 26.10 -2.20 -22.16
N ALA A 317 25.89 -2.52 -23.43
CA ALA A 317 24.57 -2.93 -23.92
C ALA A 317 24.12 -4.23 -23.23
N MET A 318 22.87 -4.25 -22.76
CA MET A 318 22.22 -5.47 -22.30
C MET A 318 21.81 -6.32 -23.51
N ALA A 319 21.79 -7.63 -23.33
CA ALA A 319 21.28 -8.54 -24.35
C ALA A 319 19.78 -8.34 -24.53
N GLU A 320 19.31 -8.49 -25.77
CA GLU A 320 17.89 -8.69 -26.04
C GLU A 320 17.47 -9.99 -25.34
N ALA A 321 16.71 -9.84 -24.25
CA ALA A 321 16.08 -10.98 -23.59
C ALA A 321 14.86 -11.43 -24.41
N PRO A 322 14.55 -12.74 -24.45
CA PRO A 322 13.22 -13.20 -24.82
C PRO A 322 12.17 -12.39 -24.06
N GLN A 323 11.07 -12.00 -24.72
CA GLN A 323 10.04 -11.15 -24.11
C GLN A 323 9.51 -11.74 -22.79
N ASP A 324 9.41 -13.07 -22.67
CA ASP A 324 9.00 -13.76 -21.45
C ASP A 324 9.88 -13.47 -20.21
N PHE A 325 11.10 -12.95 -20.43
CA PHE A 325 12.03 -12.56 -19.38
C PHE A 325 12.07 -11.05 -19.14
N VAL A 326 11.31 -10.24 -19.88
CA VAL A 326 11.11 -8.80 -19.62
C VAL A 326 9.77 -8.62 -18.90
N VAL A 327 9.80 -8.19 -17.64
CA VAL A 327 8.61 -8.18 -16.77
C VAL A 327 8.23 -6.75 -16.42
N SER A 328 6.97 -6.36 -16.62
CA SER A 328 6.58 -4.96 -16.45
C SER A 328 6.66 -4.50 -15.01
N GLU A 329 6.20 -5.31 -14.05
CA GLU A 329 6.17 -4.94 -12.63
C GLU A 329 7.14 -5.71 -11.75
N MET A 330 7.56 -5.06 -10.66
CA MET A 330 8.62 -5.62 -9.81
C MET A 330 8.14 -6.86 -9.02
N GLY A 331 6.88 -6.85 -8.55
CA GLY A 331 6.28 -7.98 -7.83
C GLY A 331 6.23 -9.22 -8.72
N GLU A 332 5.85 -9.07 -9.98
CA GLU A 332 5.81 -10.18 -10.92
C GLU A 332 7.22 -10.72 -11.25
N LEU A 333 8.24 -9.86 -11.33
CA LEU A 333 9.63 -10.34 -11.51
C LEU A 333 10.01 -11.26 -10.35
N ILE A 334 9.68 -10.88 -9.12
CA ILE A 334 9.93 -11.70 -7.93
C ILE A 334 9.12 -13.00 -7.98
N GLU A 335 7.83 -12.95 -8.35
CA GLU A 335 7.01 -14.15 -8.53
C GLU A 335 7.64 -15.11 -9.54
N LYS A 336 8.01 -14.60 -10.71
CA LYS A 336 8.58 -15.41 -11.78
C LYS A 336 9.88 -16.06 -11.37
N VAL A 337 10.80 -15.31 -10.76
CA VAL A 337 12.04 -15.91 -10.24
C VAL A 337 11.71 -16.99 -9.22
N SER A 338 10.69 -16.80 -8.36
CA SER A 338 10.31 -17.77 -7.33
C SER A 338 9.64 -19.04 -7.89
N ALA A 339 8.83 -18.91 -8.94
CA ALA A 339 8.00 -19.96 -9.52
C ALA A 339 8.78 -21.04 -10.28
N TYR A 340 10.05 -20.78 -10.63
CA TYR A 340 10.94 -21.78 -11.24
C TYR A 340 11.37 -22.84 -10.21
N ASP A 341 10.45 -23.76 -9.89
CA ASP A 341 10.59 -25.13 -9.33
C ASP A 341 11.82 -25.48 -8.46
N ASN A 342 12.38 -24.46 -7.81
CA ASN A 342 13.67 -24.45 -7.15
C ASN A 342 14.86 -24.99 -7.98
N THR A 343 14.75 -25.02 -9.32
CA THR A 343 15.80 -25.55 -10.21
C THR A 343 17.04 -24.67 -10.33
N GLY A 344 16.97 -23.43 -9.83
CA GLY A 344 18.10 -22.50 -9.76
C GLY A 344 18.45 -21.82 -11.08
N GLU A 345 17.60 -21.93 -12.11
CA GLU A 345 17.86 -21.39 -13.44
C GLU A 345 17.71 -19.87 -13.52
N ALA A 346 16.81 -19.30 -12.70
CA ALA A 346 16.43 -17.90 -12.75
C ALA A 346 17.38 -16.98 -11.99
N LEU A 347 17.62 -15.79 -12.57
CA LEU A 347 18.26 -14.65 -11.93
C LEU A 347 17.40 -13.41 -12.18
N GLY A 348 17.06 -12.68 -11.13
CA GLY A 348 16.40 -11.38 -11.23
C GLY A 348 17.07 -10.33 -10.36
N TYR A 349 16.61 -9.09 -10.48
CA TYR A 349 17.03 -7.98 -9.62
C TYR A 349 15.83 -7.18 -9.14
N SER A 350 16.01 -6.52 -8.00
CA SER A 350 15.05 -5.56 -7.44
C SER A 350 15.78 -4.50 -6.63
N VAL A 351 15.05 -3.52 -6.11
CA VAL A 351 15.54 -2.67 -5.02
C VAL A 351 15.39 -3.40 -3.68
N TYR A 352 16.35 -3.23 -2.78
CA TYR A 352 16.46 -4.03 -1.55
C TYR A 352 15.21 -3.96 -0.69
N TYR A 353 14.65 -2.76 -0.48
CA TYR A 353 13.43 -2.60 0.33
C TYR A 353 12.26 -3.39 -0.25
N TYR A 354 12.03 -3.28 -1.57
CA TYR A 354 10.92 -3.95 -2.22
C TYR A 354 11.02 -5.48 -2.08
N ALA A 355 12.20 -6.04 -2.34
CA ALA A 355 12.43 -7.48 -2.26
C ALA A 355 12.43 -8.05 -0.83
N LYS A 356 12.87 -7.27 0.16
CA LYS A 356 12.98 -7.72 1.54
C LYS A 356 11.70 -7.50 2.34
N ASN A 357 11.03 -6.38 2.12
CA ASN A 357 9.97 -5.89 3.00
C ASN A 357 8.59 -5.87 2.34
N MET A 358 8.49 -5.56 1.05
CA MET A 358 7.19 -5.47 0.37
C MET A 358 6.75 -6.79 -0.25
N TYR A 359 7.71 -7.58 -0.76
CA TYR A 359 7.41 -8.76 -1.57
C TYR A 359 8.39 -9.90 -1.31
N GLN A 360 8.35 -10.44 -0.09
CA GLN A 360 9.25 -11.52 0.32
C GLN A 360 8.70 -12.89 -0.12
N LYS A 361 9.54 -13.67 -0.79
CA LYS A 361 9.25 -15.07 -1.16
C LYS A 361 10.25 -16.02 -0.49
N PRO A 362 9.79 -17.02 0.29
CA PRO A 362 10.71 -17.96 0.96
C PRO A 362 11.53 -18.81 -0.03
N GLU A 363 11.08 -18.95 -1.27
CA GLU A 363 11.74 -19.67 -2.35
C GLU A 363 12.97 -18.94 -2.91
N LEU A 364 13.13 -17.66 -2.59
CA LEU A 364 14.22 -16.81 -3.09
C LEU A 364 15.28 -16.54 -2.04
N LYS A 365 16.51 -16.35 -2.52
CA LYS A 365 17.62 -15.82 -1.73
C LYS A 365 18.28 -14.64 -2.45
N PHE A 366 18.79 -13.70 -1.67
CA PHE A 366 19.71 -12.68 -2.18
C PHE A 366 21.06 -13.30 -2.55
N MET A 367 21.69 -12.73 -3.58
CA MET A 367 23.03 -13.06 -4.02
C MET A 367 24.02 -11.97 -3.59
N ALA A 368 25.17 -12.37 -3.06
CA ALA A 368 26.26 -11.45 -2.78
C ALA A 368 26.86 -10.94 -4.10
N VAL A 369 27.28 -9.68 -4.13
CA VAL A 369 28.08 -9.14 -5.22
C VAL A 369 29.47 -8.79 -4.71
N ASP A 370 30.50 -9.26 -5.43
CA ASP A 370 31.91 -9.12 -5.03
C ASP A 370 32.16 -9.63 -3.60
N GLY A 371 31.45 -10.70 -3.21
CA GLY A 371 31.55 -11.32 -1.88
C GLY A 371 30.77 -10.62 -0.76
N VAL A 372 30.09 -9.51 -1.03
CA VAL A 372 29.31 -8.75 -0.02
C VAL A 372 27.82 -9.04 -0.18
N MET A 373 27.16 -9.47 0.90
CA MET A 373 25.70 -9.66 0.94
C MET A 373 24.97 -8.33 1.16
N PRO A 374 23.80 -8.10 0.55
CA PRO A 374 23.02 -6.91 0.84
C PRO A 374 22.42 -6.98 2.25
N SER A 375 22.67 -5.95 3.04
CA SER A 375 22.10 -5.73 4.37
C SER A 375 21.93 -4.24 4.61
N SER A 376 21.11 -3.87 5.60
CA SER A 376 20.98 -2.46 5.98
C SER A 376 22.35 -1.83 6.31
N ASP A 377 23.25 -2.57 6.95
CA ASP A 377 24.58 -2.08 7.30
C ASP A 377 25.48 -1.90 6.07
N THR A 378 25.55 -2.91 5.20
CA THR A 378 26.42 -2.88 4.00
C THR A 378 25.94 -1.87 2.95
N ILE A 379 24.64 -1.58 2.91
CA ILE A 379 24.05 -0.52 2.08
C ILE A 379 24.34 0.85 2.71
N ARG A 380 24.23 0.98 4.03
CA ARG A 380 24.47 2.25 4.75
C ARG A 380 25.93 2.67 4.74
N ASP A 381 26.88 1.75 4.83
CA ASP A 381 28.30 2.08 4.77
C ASP A 381 28.86 2.10 3.33
N GLY A 382 28.08 1.60 2.37
CA GLY A 382 28.44 1.56 0.95
C GLY A 382 29.38 0.42 0.57
N SER A 383 29.57 -0.57 1.44
CA SER A 383 30.37 -1.77 1.15
C SER A 383 29.67 -2.74 0.19
N TYR A 384 28.33 -2.79 0.16
CA TYR A 384 27.60 -3.47 -0.90
C TYR A 384 27.67 -2.63 -2.19
N PRO A 385 27.96 -3.22 -3.36
CA PRO A 385 27.98 -2.48 -4.61
C PRO A 385 26.55 -2.12 -5.08
N TYR A 386 26.42 -1.10 -5.93
CA TYR A 386 25.13 -0.67 -6.51
C TYR A 386 24.13 -0.04 -5.53
N VAL A 387 24.65 0.66 -4.53
CA VAL A 387 23.87 1.54 -3.65
C VAL A 387 23.42 2.80 -4.39
N SER A 388 22.19 3.23 -4.12
CA SER A 388 21.63 4.51 -4.56
C SER A 388 20.94 5.19 -3.40
N ASP A 389 21.04 6.52 -3.33
CA ASP A 389 20.20 7.30 -2.43
C ASP A 389 18.75 7.36 -2.96
N PHE A 390 17.80 7.55 -2.04
CA PHE A 390 16.47 8.07 -2.33
C PHE A 390 16.25 9.38 -1.58
N TYR A 391 15.35 10.19 -2.09
CA TYR A 391 15.31 11.63 -1.84
C TYR A 391 13.94 12.09 -1.38
N ALA A 392 13.94 13.18 -0.62
CA ALA A 392 12.80 14.06 -0.48
C ALA A 392 13.00 15.30 -1.37
N ALA A 393 11.92 15.84 -1.95
CA ALA A 393 11.96 17.08 -2.70
C ALA A 393 10.74 17.97 -2.47
N VAL A 394 10.98 19.28 -2.46
CA VAL A 394 9.97 20.36 -2.41
C VAL A 394 10.37 21.46 -3.40
N ARG A 395 9.44 22.34 -3.76
CA ARG A 395 9.78 23.53 -4.57
C ARG A 395 10.63 24.51 -3.76
N LYS A 396 11.47 25.29 -4.43
CA LYS A 396 12.34 26.30 -3.79
C LYS A 396 11.56 27.45 -3.16
N ASP A 397 10.37 27.74 -3.68
CA ASP A 397 9.46 28.78 -3.19
C ASP A 397 8.49 28.27 -2.12
N GLU A 398 8.57 26.99 -1.74
CA GLU A 398 7.77 26.42 -0.66
C GLU A 398 8.06 27.15 0.67
N PRO A 399 7.05 27.76 1.33
CA PRO A 399 7.25 28.50 2.58
C PRO A 399 7.84 27.62 3.68
N LYS A 400 8.81 28.15 4.44
CA LYS A 400 9.53 27.36 5.47
C LYS A 400 8.64 26.89 6.62
N ASP A 401 7.54 27.59 6.87
CA ASP A 401 6.52 27.28 7.87
C ASP A 401 5.38 26.40 7.32
N SER A 402 5.40 26.06 6.02
CA SER A 402 4.40 25.16 5.44
C SER A 402 4.53 23.74 6.00
N ASN A 403 3.42 23.00 6.01
CA ASN A 403 3.42 21.61 6.48
C ASN A 403 4.32 20.71 5.60
N ALA A 404 4.36 20.96 4.28
CA ALA A 404 5.24 20.24 3.36
C ALA A 404 6.72 20.47 3.70
N TYR A 405 7.12 21.73 3.92
CA TYR A 405 8.50 22.06 4.27
C TYR A 405 8.91 21.51 5.64
N ARG A 406 8.01 21.54 6.63
CA ARG A 406 8.24 20.96 7.96
C ARG A 406 8.47 19.44 7.88
N LEU A 407 7.67 18.71 7.11
CA LEU A 407 7.87 17.27 6.88
C LEU A 407 9.15 17.01 6.08
N PHE A 408 9.41 17.81 5.04
CA PHE A 408 10.65 17.75 4.28
C PHE A 408 11.84 17.82 5.23
N GLU A 409 11.99 18.87 6.05
CA GLU A 409 13.08 18.99 7.04
C GLU A 409 13.13 17.83 8.02
N TRP A 410 11.97 17.43 8.56
CA TRP A 410 11.86 16.37 9.54
C TRP A 410 12.41 15.01 9.07
N LEU A 411 12.33 14.66 7.78
CA LEU A 411 12.84 13.39 7.24
C LEU A 411 14.34 13.15 7.50
N THR A 412 15.13 14.20 7.73
CA THR A 412 16.57 14.11 8.06
C THR A 412 16.87 14.38 9.54
N SER A 413 15.85 14.55 10.37
CA SER A 413 15.96 14.58 11.84
C SER A 413 16.19 13.18 12.41
N ASP A 414 16.50 13.07 13.69
CA ASP A 414 16.72 11.76 14.32
C ASP A 414 15.44 10.92 14.35
N ASP A 415 14.27 11.55 14.55
CA ASP A 415 12.98 10.86 14.45
C ASP A 415 12.68 10.40 13.03
N GLY A 416 12.94 11.23 12.02
CA GLY A 416 12.75 10.87 10.62
C GLY A 416 13.65 9.70 10.20
N GLN A 417 14.92 9.73 10.60
CA GLN A 417 15.87 8.64 10.34
C GLN A 417 15.50 7.37 11.10
N ALA A 418 15.03 7.48 12.34
CA ALA A 418 14.55 6.33 13.10
C ALA A 418 13.30 5.71 12.48
N LEU A 419 12.35 6.50 11.97
CA LEU A 419 11.19 5.98 11.23
C LEU A 419 11.64 5.19 10.00
N ILE A 420 12.51 5.78 9.17
CA ILE A 420 13.03 5.16 7.95
C ILE A 420 13.65 3.79 8.27
N ASN A 421 14.51 3.73 9.30
CA ASN A 421 15.13 2.47 9.73
C ASN A 421 14.11 1.46 10.29
N ALA A 422 13.17 1.91 11.12
CA ALA A 422 12.17 1.05 11.75
C ALA A 422 11.23 0.40 10.72
N LEU A 423 10.93 1.10 9.63
CA LEU A 423 10.14 0.55 8.52
C LEU A 423 10.90 -0.43 7.64
N GLY A 424 12.22 -0.57 7.82
CA GLY A 424 13.07 -1.50 7.08
C GLY A 424 13.87 -0.89 5.92
N TYR A 425 13.69 0.41 5.64
CA TYR A 425 14.58 1.15 4.74
C TYR A 425 15.95 1.37 5.40
N VAL A 426 16.90 1.90 4.63
CA VAL A 426 18.22 2.24 5.16
C VAL A 426 18.33 3.75 5.30
N GLY A 427 18.23 4.27 6.52
CA GLY A 427 18.49 5.68 6.81
C GLY A 427 19.95 6.05 6.54
N VAL A 428 20.20 7.33 6.26
CA VAL A 428 21.57 7.89 6.16
C VAL A 428 22.28 7.78 7.51
N ARG A 429 21.54 7.85 8.62
CA ARG A 429 22.02 7.59 9.99
C ARG A 429 21.34 6.34 10.57
N ASP A 430 22.07 5.55 11.36
CA ASP A 430 21.54 4.38 12.08
C ASP A 430 20.85 4.80 13.40
N GLU A 431 19.90 5.73 13.30
CA GLU A 431 19.07 6.15 14.44
C GLU A 431 18.03 5.09 14.78
N LYS A 432 17.83 4.83 16.08
CA LYS A 432 16.91 3.81 16.58
C LYS A 432 16.01 4.41 17.65
N LYS A 433 14.71 4.39 17.36
CA LYS A 433 13.63 4.73 18.29
C LYS A 433 12.49 3.75 18.07
N LEU A 434 11.68 3.57 19.09
CA LEU A 434 10.50 2.73 19.00
C LEU A 434 9.41 3.46 18.21
N LEU A 435 8.64 2.73 17.41
CA LEU A 435 7.43 3.29 16.83
C LEU A 435 6.32 3.35 17.89
N PRO A 436 5.41 4.33 17.82
CA PRO A 436 4.23 4.35 18.70
C PRO A 436 3.41 3.07 18.60
N GLN A 437 2.65 2.75 19.65
CA GLN A 437 1.77 1.58 19.66
C GLN A 437 0.78 1.64 18.48
N GLY A 438 0.53 0.50 17.83
CA GLY A 438 -0.34 0.41 16.65
C GLY A 438 0.36 0.75 15.33
N PHE A 439 1.70 0.86 15.30
CA PHE A 439 2.52 0.88 14.08
C PHE A 439 3.06 -0.49 13.66
N GLU A 440 2.98 -1.48 14.55
CA GLU A 440 3.06 -2.89 14.18
C GLU A 440 1.90 -3.09 13.19
N GLY A 441 2.21 -3.25 11.89
CA GLY A 441 1.18 -3.36 10.86
C GLY A 441 0.12 -4.37 11.27
N GLU A 442 -1.14 -4.12 10.93
CA GLU A 442 -2.11 -5.20 11.01
C GLU A 442 -1.59 -6.27 10.04
N ASP A 443 -1.03 -7.37 10.56
CA ASP A 443 -0.76 -8.57 9.77
C ASP A 443 -2.15 -9.07 9.31
N GLU A 444 -2.73 -8.42 8.29
CA GLU A 444 -4.00 -8.80 7.70
C GLU A 444 -3.75 -10.16 7.04
N VAL A 445 -4.07 -11.22 7.78
CA VAL A 445 -3.94 -12.57 7.27
C VAL A 445 -5.14 -12.85 6.38
N PHE A 446 -4.94 -12.74 5.06
CA PHE A 446 -5.93 -13.06 4.04
C PHE A 446 -6.16 -14.58 3.94
N GLN A 447 -6.89 -15.16 4.90
CA GLN A 447 -7.22 -16.61 4.93
C GLN A 447 -8.57 -16.93 4.29
N ALA A 448 -9.41 -15.92 4.07
CA ALA A 448 -10.70 -16.09 3.44
C ALA A 448 -10.54 -16.58 1.99
N LYS A 449 -11.55 -17.28 1.49
CA LYS A 449 -11.56 -17.84 0.13
C LYS A 449 -12.79 -17.39 -0.60
N ILE A 450 -12.63 -17.21 -1.91
CA ILE A 450 -13.75 -17.04 -2.82
C ILE A 450 -14.44 -18.42 -2.98
N PRO A 451 -15.78 -18.48 -2.92
CA PRO A 451 -16.52 -19.74 -2.94
C PRO A 451 -16.68 -20.34 -4.35
N LEU A 452 -15.55 -20.60 -5.04
CA LEU A 452 -15.54 -21.22 -6.38
C LEU A 452 -15.99 -22.70 -6.35
N SER A 453 -16.70 -23.12 -7.40
CA SER A 453 -17.02 -24.50 -7.73
C SER A 453 -15.78 -25.29 -8.16
N LYS A 454 -15.91 -26.62 -8.25
CA LYS A 454 -14.78 -27.47 -8.63
C LYS A 454 -14.40 -27.27 -10.10
N GLY A 455 -13.19 -26.78 -10.33
CA GLY A 455 -12.64 -26.55 -11.69
C GLY A 455 -12.63 -25.07 -12.07
N GLU A 456 -13.38 -24.24 -11.35
CA GLU A 456 -13.38 -22.80 -11.54
C GLU A 456 -12.09 -22.16 -11.06
N VAL A 457 -11.70 -21.11 -11.76
CA VAL A 457 -10.58 -20.21 -11.44
C VAL A 457 -11.02 -18.78 -11.69
N ILE A 458 -10.26 -17.83 -11.16
CA ILE A 458 -10.48 -16.42 -11.41
C ILE A 458 -9.45 -15.98 -12.45
N LEU A 459 -9.93 -15.48 -13.57
CA LEU A 459 -9.12 -14.77 -14.54
C LEU A 459 -9.14 -13.29 -14.18
N ALA A 460 -8.01 -12.63 -14.35
CA ALA A 460 -7.91 -11.20 -14.20
C ALA A 460 -7.08 -10.60 -15.32
N ASP A 461 -7.45 -9.40 -15.74
CA ASP A 461 -6.67 -8.59 -16.64
C ASP A 461 -5.31 -8.26 -15.99
N GLY A 462 -4.25 -8.71 -16.66
CA GLY A 462 -2.88 -8.49 -16.23
C GLY A 462 -2.46 -7.03 -16.30
N ASP A 463 -2.98 -6.26 -17.25
CA ASP A 463 -2.69 -4.84 -17.32
C ASP A 463 -3.34 -4.13 -16.13
N TYR A 464 -4.55 -4.56 -15.79
CA TYR A 464 -5.26 -4.03 -14.64
C TYR A 464 -4.56 -4.26 -13.30
N LEU A 465 -4.11 -5.49 -13.05
CA LEU A 465 -3.46 -5.84 -11.78
C LEU A 465 -1.98 -5.51 -11.75
N TYR A 466 -1.29 -5.71 -12.86
CA TYR A 466 0.17 -5.75 -12.95
C TYR A 466 0.74 -4.83 -14.02
N GLY A 467 -0.04 -3.96 -14.67
CA GLY A 467 0.47 -3.08 -15.72
C GLY A 467 1.18 -3.82 -16.86
N GLU A 468 0.78 -5.06 -17.13
CA GLU A 468 1.30 -5.88 -18.21
C GLU A 468 0.19 -6.57 -18.99
N ASN A 469 0.20 -6.41 -20.32
CA ASN A 469 -0.65 -7.16 -21.23
C ASN A 469 -0.54 -8.68 -21.01
N GLY A 470 -1.60 -9.25 -20.45
CA GLY A 470 -1.70 -10.67 -20.15
C GLY A 470 -2.96 -10.99 -19.35
N ILE A 471 -3.11 -12.27 -19.03
CA ILE A 471 -4.22 -12.78 -18.21
C ILE A 471 -3.63 -13.55 -17.02
N ALA A 472 -3.91 -13.05 -15.83
CA ALA A 472 -3.58 -13.72 -14.58
C ALA A 472 -4.64 -14.76 -14.24
N VAL A 473 -4.21 -15.96 -13.83
CA VAL A 473 -5.09 -17.05 -13.43
C VAL A 473 -4.87 -17.34 -11.95
N PHE A 474 -5.92 -17.20 -11.14
CA PHE A 474 -5.88 -17.39 -9.70
C PHE A 474 -6.72 -18.56 -9.23
N ASP A 475 -6.26 -19.18 -8.13
CA ASP A 475 -7.08 -20.12 -7.39
C ASP A 475 -8.11 -19.38 -6.50
N ARG A 476 -8.95 -20.15 -5.82
CA ARG A 476 -9.97 -19.62 -4.88
C ARG A 476 -9.42 -18.87 -3.66
N SER A 477 -8.12 -18.95 -3.41
CA SER A 477 -7.39 -18.24 -2.37
C SER A 477 -6.61 -17.05 -2.94
N MET A 478 -6.88 -16.67 -4.19
CA MET A 478 -6.18 -15.61 -4.91
C MET A 478 -4.66 -15.83 -5.01
N ASN A 479 -4.21 -17.09 -4.94
CA ASN A 479 -2.82 -17.42 -5.29
C ASN A 479 -2.69 -17.46 -6.80
N LEU A 480 -1.70 -16.74 -7.34
CA LEU A 480 -1.40 -16.76 -8.77
C LEU A 480 -0.97 -18.17 -9.17
N MET A 481 -1.76 -18.82 -10.01
CA MET A 481 -1.46 -20.13 -10.57
C MET A 481 -0.56 -20.00 -11.80
N LYS A 482 -0.85 -19.01 -12.66
CA LYS A 482 -0.08 -18.71 -13.88
C LYS A 482 -0.45 -17.33 -14.44
N PHE A 483 0.41 -16.81 -15.31
CA PHE A 483 0.21 -15.57 -16.05
C PHE A 483 0.44 -15.83 -17.54
N ILE A 484 -0.61 -15.69 -18.35
CA ILE A 484 -0.56 -15.89 -19.81
C ILE A 484 -0.21 -14.55 -20.43
N ARG A 485 0.91 -14.49 -21.15
CA ARG A 485 1.46 -13.24 -21.65
C ARG A 485 1.05 -12.93 -23.07
N HIS A 486 1.18 -11.65 -23.41
CA HIS A 486 0.96 -11.15 -24.76
C HIS A 486 -0.43 -11.43 -25.28
N VAL A 487 -1.39 -11.65 -24.36
CA VAL A 487 -2.78 -11.86 -24.69
C VAL A 487 -3.62 -10.83 -23.96
N GLU A 488 -4.69 -10.41 -24.62
CA GLU A 488 -5.76 -9.64 -24.00
C GLU A 488 -7.10 -10.25 -24.40
N SER A 489 -8.12 -10.06 -23.57
CA SER A 489 -9.48 -10.51 -23.86
C SER A 489 -10.45 -9.55 -23.22
N GLN A 490 -11.27 -8.89 -24.05
CA GLN A 490 -12.32 -7.98 -23.58
C GLN A 490 -13.36 -8.66 -22.69
N ALA A 491 -13.49 -9.99 -22.78
CA ALA A 491 -14.37 -10.76 -21.90
C ALA A 491 -13.89 -10.80 -20.43
N ILE A 492 -12.66 -10.36 -20.15
CA ILE A 492 -12.09 -10.28 -18.81
C ILE A 492 -11.93 -8.80 -18.48
N SER A 493 -12.81 -8.24 -17.65
CA SER A 493 -12.79 -6.80 -17.39
C SER A 493 -13.39 -6.43 -16.04
N PRO A 494 -12.56 -6.17 -15.01
CA PRO A 494 -11.16 -6.61 -14.87
C PRO A 494 -11.02 -8.07 -14.44
N PHE A 495 -12.10 -8.70 -13.96
CA PHE A 495 -12.09 -10.11 -13.55
C PHE A 495 -13.07 -10.94 -14.40
N LEU A 496 -12.95 -12.26 -14.26
CA LEU A 496 -13.91 -13.23 -14.76
C LEU A 496 -13.79 -14.52 -13.95
N VAL A 497 -14.89 -15.02 -13.38
CA VAL A 497 -14.93 -16.41 -12.90
C VAL A 497 -15.07 -17.34 -14.10
N TRP A 498 -14.05 -18.14 -14.36
CA TRP A 498 -13.99 -19.03 -15.53
C TRP A 498 -14.15 -20.49 -15.11
N ASP A 499 -15.01 -21.23 -15.83
CA ASP A 499 -15.48 -22.57 -15.48
C ASP A 499 -14.45 -23.70 -15.68
N GLY A 500 -13.29 -23.40 -16.27
CA GLY A 500 -12.24 -24.38 -16.52
C GLY A 500 -12.31 -25.08 -17.88
N SER A 501 -13.34 -24.84 -18.69
CA SER A 501 -13.66 -25.67 -19.85
C SER A 501 -13.85 -24.94 -21.19
N GLY A 502 -14.24 -23.67 -21.18
CA GLY A 502 -14.48 -22.89 -22.41
C GLY A 502 -13.22 -22.36 -23.09
N LEU A 503 -13.21 -22.27 -24.42
CA LEU A 503 -12.18 -21.50 -25.13
C LEU A 503 -12.45 -20.00 -24.96
N LEU A 504 -11.38 -19.21 -24.89
CA LEU A 504 -11.47 -17.75 -24.85
C LEU A 504 -11.04 -17.17 -26.18
N SER A 505 -11.84 -16.22 -26.69
CA SER A 505 -11.37 -15.33 -27.75
C SER A 505 -10.34 -14.39 -27.13
N MET A 506 -9.11 -14.46 -27.61
CA MET A 506 -8.02 -13.61 -27.14
C MET A 506 -7.34 -12.93 -28.32
N GLN A 507 -6.95 -11.68 -28.15
CA GLN A 507 -6.04 -11.01 -29.08
C GLN A 507 -4.60 -11.31 -28.66
N ASP A 508 -3.76 -11.66 -29.61
CA ASP A 508 -2.30 -11.61 -29.44
C ASP A 508 -1.83 -10.16 -29.58
N THR A 509 -1.42 -9.57 -28.47
CA THR A 509 -0.98 -8.16 -28.39
C THR A 509 0.28 -7.86 -29.20
N LEU A 510 1.03 -8.88 -29.64
CA LEU A 510 2.20 -8.68 -30.52
C LEU A 510 1.80 -8.47 -31.98
N THR A 511 0.68 -9.08 -32.40
CA THR A 511 0.22 -9.07 -33.79
C THR A 511 -1.06 -8.26 -33.99
N GLY A 512 -1.84 -8.03 -32.94
CA GLY A 512 -3.17 -7.43 -32.98
C GLY A 512 -4.26 -8.36 -33.51
N ASN A 513 -3.94 -9.63 -33.77
CA ASN A 513 -4.87 -10.61 -34.32
C ASN A 513 -5.51 -11.47 -33.22
N TYR A 514 -6.69 -11.98 -33.49
CA TYR A 514 -7.48 -12.80 -32.59
C TYR A 514 -7.34 -14.28 -32.89
N GLY A 515 -7.36 -15.09 -31.83
CA GLY A 515 -7.36 -16.55 -31.85
C GLY A 515 -8.25 -17.13 -30.74
N LEU A 516 -8.43 -18.45 -30.77
CA LEU A 516 -9.11 -19.17 -29.68
C LEU A 516 -8.08 -19.85 -28.80
N TYR A 517 -8.04 -19.46 -27.53
CA TYR A 517 -7.06 -19.94 -26.56
C TYR A 517 -7.68 -20.89 -25.55
N SER A 518 -6.97 -21.98 -25.24
CA SER A 518 -7.32 -22.87 -24.12
C SER A 518 -6.46 -22.53 -22.91
N VAL A 519 -7.08 -21.94 -21.88
CA VAL A 519 -6.40 -21.64 -20.61
C VAL A 519 -5.95 -22.92 -19.91
N ALA A 520 -6.72 -24.01 -20.03
CA ALA A 520 -6.39 -25.30 -19.43
C ALA A 520 -5.18 -25.96 -20.10
N GLU A 521 -5.07 -25.88 -21.44
CA GLU A 521 -3.99 -26.51 -22.20
C GLU A 521 -2.80 -25.58 -22.47
N GLU A 522 -2.93 -24.29 -22.15
CA GLU A 522 -1.91 -23.25 -22.35
C GLU A 522 -1.42 -23.16 -23.79
N ARG A 523 -2.38 -23.15 -24.73
CA ARG A 523 -2.08 -23.01 -26.15
C ARG A 523 -3.25 -22.42 -26.94
N TRP A 524 -2.92 -21.84 -28.08
CA TRP A 524 -3.87 -21.57 -29.14
C TRP A 524 -4.44 -22.90 -29.66
N VAL A 525 -5.77 -22.99 -29.65
CA VAL A 525 -6.51 -24.03 -30.36
C VAL A 525 -6.76 -23.58 -31.80
N CYS A 526 -7.10 -22.30 -31.97
CA CYS A 526 -7.00 -21.58 -33.24
C CYS A 526 -5.95 -20.49 -33.11
N GLU A 527 -4.94 -20.53 -33.99
CA GLU A 527 -3.86 -19.54 -34.02
C GLU A 527 -4.39 -18.12 -34.23
N PRO A 528 -3.72 -17.09 -33.68
CA PRO A 528 -4.15 -15.70 -33.77
C PRO A 528 -3.85 -15.09 -35.14
N VAL A 529 -4.68 -15.45 -36.14
CA VAL A 529 -4.55 -14.99 -37.53
C VAL A 529 -5.82 -14.29 -38.03
N TYR A 530 -6.80 -14.12 -37.15
CA TYR A 530 -8.11 -13.57 -37.45
C TYR A 530 -8.16 -12.09 -37.07
N SER A 531 -8.91 -11.28 -37.82
CA SER A 531 -9.12 -9.87 -37.48
C SER A 531 -10.13 -9.68 -36.35
N ASP A 532 -11.03 -10.64 -36.16
CA ASP A 532 -12.03 -10.64 -35.09
C ASP A 532 -12.59 -12.07 -34.89
N ILE A 533 -13.18 -12.33 -33.73
CA ILE A 533 -13.86 -13.59 -33.40
C ILE A 533 -15.15 -13.30 -32.64
N TYR A 534 -16.25 -13.89 -33.10
CA TYR A 534 -17.55 -13.79 -32.47
C TYR A 534 -18.14 -15.17 -32.14
N GLN A 535 -18.98 -15.24 -31.11
CA GLN A 535 -19.68 -16.46 -30.77
C GLN A 535 -20.86 -16.71 -31.71
N THR A 536 -21.09 -17.99 -32.02
CA THR A 536 -22.26 -18.46 -32.76
C THR A 536 -22.97 -19.52 -31.95
N LYS A 537 -24.20 -19.89 -32.35
CA LYS A 537 -24.96 -20.97 -31.70
C LYS A 537 -24.20 -22.30 -31.62
N ASP A 538 -23.39 -22.61 -32.64
CA ASP A 538 -22.71 -23.90 -32.77
C ASP A 538 -21.20 -23.84 -32.43
N GLY A 539 -20.68 -22.67 -32.09
CA GLY A 539 -19.28 -22.44 -31.76
C GLY A 539 -18.83 -21.00 -32.02
N TYR A 540 -17.94 -20.79 -32.98
CA TYR A 540 -17.30 -19.50 -33.24
C TYR A 540 -17.26 -19.17 -34.72
N GLY A 541 -17.47 -17.89 -35.05
CA GLY A 541 -17.14 -17.32 -36.34
C GLY A 541 -15.81 -16.58 -36.25
N LEU A 542 -14.92 -16.84 -37.20
CA LEU A 542 -13.55 -16.34 -37.22
C LEU A 542 -13.37 -15.47 -38.47
N GLU A 543 -13.21 -14.16 -38.28
CA GLU A 543 -13.16 -13.19 -39.37
C GLU A 543 -11.74 -13.01 -39.90
N HIS A 544 -11.59 -12.94 -41.22
CA HIS A 544 -10.41 -12.43 -41.89
C HIS A 544 -10.77 -11.20 -42.71
N ALA A 545 -10.38 -10.02 -42.23
CA ALA A 545 -10.50 -8.77 -42.96
C ALA A 545 -9.19 -8.41 -43.67
N VAL A 546 -9.23 -8.21 -44.99
CA VAL A 546 -8.09 -7.79 -45.80
C VAL A 546 -8.40 -6.48 -46.51
N TRP A 547 -7.55 -5.47 -46.31
CA TRP A 547 -7.65 -4.21 -47.05
C TRP A 547 -7.05 -4.36 -48.45
N VAL A 548 -7.85 -4.05 -49.47
CA VAL A 548 -7.43 -4.08 -50.88
C VAL A 548 -7.41 -2.66 -51.41
N GLU A 549 -6.21 -2.14 -51.69
CA GLU A 549 -6.04 -0.82 -52.31
C GLU A 549 -6.44 -0.81 -53.79
N SER A 550 -7.25 0.18 -54.18
CA SER A 550 -7.67 0.47 -55.55
C SER A 550 -7.40 1.95 -55.91
N GLY A 551 -6.13 2.29 -56.13
CA GLY A 551 -5.72 3.63 -56.55
C GLY A 551 -5.60 4.62 -55.39
N ARG A 552 -6.49 5.63 -55.29
CA ARG A 552 -6.53 6.60 -54.15
C ARG A 552 -7.53 6.20 -53.05
N SER A 553 -8.18 5.05 -53.21
CA SER A 553 -9.15 4.47 -52.29
C SER A 553 -8.81 2.99 -52.08
N GLY A 554 -9.43 2.35 -51.11
CA GLY A 554 -9.40 0.90 -50.93
C GLY A 554 -10.70 0.41 -50.32
N GLU A 555 -10.87 -0.90 -50.27
CA GLU A 555 -12.04 -1.57 -49.71
C GLU A 555 -11.61 -2.79 -48.88
N TRP A 556 -12.39 -3.11 -47.85
CA TRP A 556 -12.19 -4.30 -47.03
C TRP A 556 -12.88 -5.50 -47.67
N HIS A 557 -12.15 -6.60 -47.81
CA HIS A 557 -12.65 -7.91 -48.21
C HIS A 557 -12.68 -8.82 -46.99
N TYR A 558 -13.83 -9.43 -46.71
CA TYR A 558 -14.04 -10.27 -45.52
C TYR A 558 -14.27 -11.72 -45.94
N THR A 559 -13.57 -12.64 -45.28
CA THR A 559 -13.85 -14.08 -45.35
C THR A 559 -13.97 -14.66 -43.96
N TYR A 560 -14.83 -15.65 -43.78
CA TYR A 560 -15.11 -16.25 -42.49
C TYR A 560 -14.75 -17.74 -42.48
N ASP A 561 -14.07 -18.18 -41.42
CA ASP A 561 -14.01 -19.58 -41.02
C ASP A 561 -15.01 -19.79 -39.88
N TYR A 562 -15.55 -21.01 -39.74
CA TYR A 562 -16.40 -21.38 -38.61
C TYR A 562 -15.76 -22.53 -37.85
N ALA A 563 -15.82 -22.46 -36.53
CA ALA A 563 -15.33 -23.50 -35.63
C ALA A 563 -16.46 -23.99 -34.71
N ASP A 564 -16.40 -25.26 -34.33
CA ASP A 564 -17.24 -25.76 -33.24
C ASP A 564 -16.80 -25.18 -31.88
N LYS A 565 -17.58 -25.45 -30.84
CA LYS A 565 -17.27 -25.05 -29.45
C LYS A 565 -15.91 -25.51 -28.91
N ASN A 566 -15.27 -26.50 -29.54
CA ASN A 566 -13.93 -26.97 -29.18
C ASN A 566 -12.83 -26.35 -30.07
N GLY A 567 -13.17 -25.38 -30.92
CA GLY A 567 -12.24 -24.72 -31.84
C GLY A 567 -11.91 -25.55 -33.07
N ALA A 568 -12.60 -26.67 -33.33
CA ALA A 568 -12.37 -27.45 -34.54
C ALA A 568 -13.06 -26.76 -35.73
N ILE A 569 -12.27 -26.38 -36.74
CA ILE A 569 -12.81 -25.71 -37.93
C ILE A 569 -13.80 -26.62 -38.67
N THR A 570 -15.05 -26.19 -38.77
CA THR A 570 -16.16 -26.87 -39.44
C THR A 570 -16.33 -26.39 -40.87
N GLU A 571 -16.10 -25.10 -41.14
CA GLU A 571 -16.19 -24.48 -42.46
C GLU A 571 -15.05 -23.46 -42.67
N LYS A 572 -14.60 -23.28 -43.93
CA LYS A 572 -13.48 -22.38 -44.26
C LYS A 572 -13.74 -21.48 -45.45
N GLY A 573 -13.26 -20.24 -45.37
CA GLY A 573 -13.19 -19.31 -46.48
C GLY A 573 -14.55 -18.93 -47.06
N VAL A 574 -15.56 -18.85 -46.20
CA VAL A 574 -16.91 -18.40 -46.58
C VAL A 574 -16.80 -16.92 -46.96
N GLN A 575 -16.98 -16.61 -48.24
CA GLN A 575 -17.00 -15.23 -48.71
C GLN A 575 -18.28 -14.55 -48.26
N SER A 576 -18.15 -13.32 -47.77
CA SER A 576 -19.30 -12.48 -47.51
C SER A 576 -19.31 -11.27 -48.44
N ASP A 577 -20.47 -11.00 -49.04
CA ASP A 577 -20.73 -9.80 -49.83
C ASP A 577 -20.96 -8.55 -48.94
N ARG A 578 -21.00 -8.70 -47.60
CA ARG A 578 -21.20 -7.64 -46.60
C ARG A 578 -20.48 -7.93 -45.27
N LYS A 579 -20.12 -6.90 -44.51
CA LYS A 579 -19.75 -7.05 -43.09
C LYS A 579 -20.94 -7.70 -42.36
N ILE A 580 -20.80 -8.91 -41.81
CA ILE A 580 -21.89 -9.64 -41.14
C ILE A 580 -22.06 -9.06 -39.72
N TRP A 581 -22.43 -7.78 -39.63
CA TRP A 581 -23.08 -7.28 -38.43
C TRP A 581 -24.58 -7.38 -38.67
N GLY A 582 -25.20 -8.45 -38.16
CA GLY A 582 -26.62 -8.43 -37.82
C GLY A 582 -27.64 -9.22 -38.64
N GLU A 583 -27.35 -10.32 -39.35
CA GLU A 583 -28.45 -11.23 -39.78
C GLU A 583 -28.03 -12.72 -39.81
N GLU A 584 -28.96 -13.55 -39.28
CA GLU A 584 -29.08 -15.02 -39.30
C GLU A 584 -27.94 -15.84 -38.65
N GLY A 585 -27.88 -15.82 -37.31
CA GLY A 585 -27.15 -16.85 -36.56
C GLY A 585 -26.72 -16.47 -35.13
N SER A 586 -26.61 -15.17 -34.85
CA SER A 586 -26.65 -14.66 -33.48
C SER A 586 -28.10 -14.72 -32.98
N GLU A 587 -28.35 -15.14 -31.75
CA GLU A 587 -29.63 -14.80 -31.12
C GLU A 587 -29.74 -13.27 -31.18
N GLU A 588 -30.64 -12.72 -32.01
CA GLU A 588 -30.96 -11.31 -31.97
C GLU A 588 -31.61 -11.06 -30.61
N LEU A 589 -30.79 -10.74 -29.62
CA LEU A 589 -31.25 -10.17 -28.36
C LEU A 589 -32.00 -8.90 -28.74
N TYR A 590 -33.28 -8.81 -28.41
CA TYR A 590 -34.13 -7.67 -28.78
C TYR A 590 -33.46 -6.37 -28.35
N TYR A 591 -33.34 -5.40 -29.26
CA TYR A 591 -32.60 -4.17 -28.97
C TYR A 591 -33.51 -3.01 -28.60
N ASP A 592 -34.81 -3.09 -28.94
CA ASP A 592 -35.76 -2.03 -28.68
C ASP A 592 -36.95 -2.47 -27.81
N VAL A 593 -37.63 -1.46 -27.25
CA VAL A 593 -38.80 -1.64 -26.38
C VAL A 593 -39.92 -2.39 -27.08
N LYS A 594 -40.12 -2.16 -28.37
CA LYS A 594 -41.24 -2.73 -29.12
C LYS A 594 -41.02 -4.23 -29.30
N GLU A 595 -39.84 -4.63 -29.75
CA GLU A 595 -39.44 -6.02 -29.96
C GLU A 595 -39.51 -6.82 -28.66
N PHE A 596 -38.96 -6.26 -27.57
CA PHE A 596 -39.04 -6.89 -26.24
C PHE A 596 -40.50 -7.11 -25.80
N MET A 597 -41.36 -6.11 -25.98
CA MET A 597 -42.77 -6.17 -25.57
C MET A 597 -43.62 -7.08 -26.46
N GLU A 598 -43.28 -7.22 -27.74
CA GLU A 598 -43.93 -8.16 -28.66
C GLU A 598 -43.58 -9.62 -28.32
N HIS A 599 -42.36 -9.87 -27.83
CA HIS A 599 -41.90 -11.21 -27.44
C HIS A 599 -42.35 -11.62 -26.03
N TYR A 600 -42.46 -10.66 -25.10
CA TYR A 600 -42.84 -10.91 -23.70
C TYR A 600 -44.10 -10.12 -23.27
N PRO A 601 -45.23 -10.22 -23.99
CA PRO A 601 -46.45 -9.45 -23.68
C PRO A 601 -47.03 -9.79 -22.29
N GLU A 602 -46.78 -10.99 -21.78
CA GLU A 602 -47.21 -11.42 -20.45
C GLU A 602 -46.56 -10.62 -19.31
N ILE A 603 -45.34 -10.10 -19.49
CA ILE A 603 -44.67 -9.28 -18.48
C ILE A 603 -45.44 -7.97 -18.29
N ALA A 604 -45.74 -7.29 -19.39
CA ALA A 604 -46.49 -6.04 -19.39
C ALA A 604 -47.93 -6.23 -18.86
N MET A 605 -48.59 -7.33 -19.25
CA MET A 605 -49.92 -7.68 -18.75
C MET A 605 -49.91 -7.97 -17.25
N GLY A 606 -48.91 -8.72 -16.76
CA GLY A 606 -48.78 -9.05 -15.34
C GLY A 606 -48.49 -7.83 -14.47
N LEU A 607 -47.74 -6.86 -15.00
CA LEU A 607 -47.45 -5.60 -14.33
C LEU A 607 -48.50 -4.51 -14.59
N GLU A 608 -49.48 -4.74 -15.47
CA GLU A 608 -50.51 -3.77 -15.85
C GLU A 608 -49.92 -2.44 -16.38
N VAL A 609 -48.90 -2.52 -17.25
CA VAL A 609 -48.21 -1.37 -17.86
C VAL A 609 -48.26 -1.41 -19.39
N THR A 610 -47.96 -0.27 -20.03
CA THR A 610 -47.78 -0.14 -21.48
C THR A 610 -46.31 0.02 -21.83
N SER A 611 -45.98 0.02 -23.13
CA SER A 611 -44.60 0.26 -23.61
C SER A 611 -44.01 1.61 -23.20
N GLU A 612 -44.84 2.59 -22.81
CA GLU A 612 -44.38 3.90 -22.30
C GLU A 612 -43.65 3.79 -20.95
N ALA A 613 -43.91 2.71 -20.20
CA ALA A 613 -43.26 2.44 -18.92
C ALA A 613 -41.95 1.65 -19.06
N VAL A 614 -41.59 1.26 -20.28
CA VAL A 614 -40.45 0.37 -20.55
C VAL A 614 -39.32 1.16 -21.19
N SER A 615 -38.12 1.01 -20.65
CA SER A 615 -36.88 1.56 -21.19
C SER A 615 -35.87 0.44 -21.35
N ILE A 616 -35.08 0.46 -22.43
CA ILE A 616 -33.94 -0.46 -22.60
C ILE A 616 -32.67 0.30 -22.25
N TYR A 617 -31.91 -0.24 -21.30
CA TYR A 617 -30.59 0.24 -20.91
C TYR A 617 -29.55 -0.68 -21.52
N GLY A 618 -28.60 -0.11 -22.24
CA GLY A 618 -27.55 -0.86 -22.92
C GLY A 618 -26.27 -0.04 -22.96
N THR A 619 -25.14 -0.73 -22.88
CA THR A 619 -23.83 -0.17 -23.24
C THR A 619 -23.26 -1.00 -24.38
N GLU A 620 -22.27 -0.49 -25.11
CA GLU A 620 -21.64 -1.23 -26.21
C GLU A 620 -20.99 -2.56 -25.76
N PHE A 621 -20.83 -2.78 -24.46
CA PHE A 621 -20.03 -3.87 -23.89
C PHE A 621 -20.80 -4.79 -22.93
N GLN A 622 -22.11 -4.57 -22.70
CA GLN A 622 -22.92 -5.38 -21.78
C GLN A 622 -24.26 -5.80 -22.38
N GLU A 623 -24.81 -6.92 -21.87
CA GLU A 623 -26.18 -7.35 -22.24
C GLU A 623 -27.18 -6.24 -21.89
N ASN A 624 -28.09 -5.93 -22.82
CA ASN A 624 -29.14 -4.96 -22.60
C ASN A 624 -30.09 -5.40 -21.47
N ILE A 625 -30.64 -4.41 -20.76
CA ILE A 625 -31.55 -4.60 -19.63
C ILE A 625 -32.84 -3.83 -19.91
N ALA A 626 -33.96 -4.54 -19.88
CA ALA A 626 -35.28 -3.92 -19.91
C ALA A 626 -35.68 -3.47 -18.49
N VAL A 627 -36.00 -2.19 -18.35
CA VAL A 627 -36.43 -1.58 -17.10
C VAL A 627 -37.87 -1.14 -17.25
N ILE A 628 -38.73 -1.66 -16.36
CA ILE A 628 -40.16 -1.34 -16.33
C ILE A 628 -40.45 -0.52 -15.09
N GLU A 629 -40.96 0.69 -15.28
CA GLU A 629 -41.32 1.60 -14.19
C GLU A 629 -42.80 1.49 -13.81
N LYS A 630 -43.09 1.23 -12.53
CA LYS A 630 -44.45 1.20 -11.98
C LYS A 630 -44.49 1.90 -10.63
N GLY A 631 -44.92 3.16 -10.65
CA GLY A 631 -44.97 4.00 -9.45
C GLY A 631 -43.58 4.16 -8.82
N ASN A 632 -43.42 3.73 -7.57
CA ASN A 632 -42.15 3.78 -6.86
C ASN A 632 -41.26 2.53 -7.08
N ARG A 633 -41.65 1.60 -7.95
CA ARG A 633 -40.87 0.39 -8.22
C ARG A 633 -40.35 0.36 -9.65
N ASN A 634 -39.13 -0.10 -9.80
CA ASN A 634 -38.55 -0.47 -11.08
C ASN A 634 -38.34 -1.99 -11.09
N TYR A 635 -38.65 -2.62 -12.22
CA TYR A 635 -38.47 -4.05 -12.46
C TYR A 635 -37.45 -4.23 -13.58
N TYR A 636 -36.42 -5.02 -13.33
CA TYR A 636 -35.27 -5.17 -14.24
C TYR A 636 -35.29 -6.58 -14.83
N TYR A 637 -35.24 -6.68 -16.16
CA TYR A 637 -35.27 -7.93 -16.90
C TYR A 637 -34.09 -7.99 -17.87
N ASN A 638 -33.52 -9.17 -18.06
CA ASN A 638 -32.64 -9.39 -19.20
C ASN A 638 -33.45 -9.48 -20.50
N MET A 639 -32.79 -9.43 -21.65
CA MET A 639 -33.49 -9.50 -22.95
C MET A 639 -34.09 -10.88 -23.25
N ARG A 640 -33.83 -11.87 -22.41
CA ARG A 640 -34.43 -13.22 -22.44
C ARG A 640 -35.73 -13.32 -21.62
N GLY A 641 -36.21 -12.20 -21.05
CA GLY A 641 -37.46 -12.12 -20.29
C GLY A 641 -37.35 -12.63 -18.85
N LYS A 642 -36.15 -12.93 -18.35
CA LYS A 642 -35.92 -13.30 -16.94
C LYS A 642 -35.92 -12.03 -16.09
N CYS A 643 -36.73 -12.01 -15.04
CA CYS A 643 -36.65 -10.96 -14.01
C CYS A 643 -35.33 -11.11 -13.25
N LEU A 644 -34.49 -10.08 -13.30
CA LEU A 644 -33.21 -10.01 -12.61
C LEU A 644 -33.40 -9.56 -11.17
N PHE A 645 -34.17 -8.48 -10.95
CA PHE A 645 -34.52 -7.94 -9.63
C PHE A 645 -35.60 -6.86 -9.68
N GLU A 646 -36.13 -6.53 -8.51
CA GLU A 646 -37.01 -5.38 -8.28
C GLU A 646 -36.33 -4.37 -7.35
N PHE A 647 -36.50 -3.08 -7.66
CA PHE A 647 -35.96 -2.00 -6.84
C PHE A 647 -37.07 -1.06 -6.36
N ASP A 648 -37.09 -0.78 -5.05
CA ASP A 648 -38.03 0.15 -4.43
C ASP A 648 -37.37 1.52 -4.24
N LYS A 649 -37.82 2.51 -5.02
CA LYS A 649 -37.31 3.88 -5.03
C LYS A 649 -37.67 4.67 -3.77
N SER A 650 -38.57 4.17 -2.91
CA SER A 650 -39.04 4.89 -1.72
C SER A 650 -37.95 5.16 -0.68
N GLY A 651 -36.87 4.37 -0.69
CA GLY A 651 -35.69 4.58 0.17
C GLY A 651 -34.71 5.63 -0.33
N LEU A 652 -34.88 6.15 -1.55
CA LEU A 652 -33.99 7.17 -2.12
C LEU A 652 -34.30 8.56 -1.55
N PRO A 653 -33.29 9.43 -1.40
CA PRO A 653 -33.49 10.80 -0.92
C PRO A 653 -34.49 11.56 -1.80
N ALA A 654 -35.55 12.12 -1.18
CA ALA A 654 -36.58 12.84 -1.92
C ALA A 654 -36.03 14.17 -2.49
N GLY A 655 -36.40 14.48 -3.74
CA GLY A 655 -36.17 15.80 -4.36
C GLY A 655 -34.82 15.98 -5.05
N LYS A 656 -33.96 14.95 -5.08
CA LYS A 656 -32.80 14.89 -5.97
C LYS A 656 -33.06 13.86 -7.08
N GLU A 657 -32.79 14.24 -8.31
CA GLU A 657 -32.69 13.27 -9.42
C GLU A 657 -31.57 12.27 -9.07
N GLN A 658 -31.75 10.98 -9.32
CA GLN A 658 -30.78 9.94 -9.01
C GLN A 658 -30.50 9.20 -10.30
N MET A 659 -29.24 9.05 -10.67
CA MET A 659 -28.87 8.24 -11.83
C MET A 659 -28.79 6.78 -11.41
N MET A 660 -29.44 5.91 -12.16
CA MET A 660 -29.57 4.48 -11.88
C MET A 660 -29.02 3.70 -13.08
N PHE A 661 -27.95 2.93 -12.84
CA PHE A 661 -27.27 2.14 -13.87
C PHE A 661 -27.35 0.66 -13.49
N PRO A 662 -28.25 -0.12 -14.11
CA PRO A 662 -28.31 -1.55 -13.90
C PRO A 662 -27.21 -2.25 -14.69
N ILE A 663 -26.58 -3.26 -14.09
CA ILE A 663 -25.50 -4.05 -14.69
C ILE A 663 -25.78 -5.53 -14.44
N ILE A 664 -25.67 -6.34 -15.49
CA ILE A 664 -25.69 -7.81 -15.38
C ILE A 664 -24.25 -8.29 -15.20
N VAL A 665 -24.01 -9.09 -14.16
CA VAL A 665 -22.74 -9.82 -13.98
C VAL A 665 -22.85 -11.16 -14.70
N ASN A 666 -23.91 -11.92 -14.42
CA ASN A 666 -24.23 -13.16 -15.11
C ASN A 666 -25.74 -13.47 -14.98
N ASP A 667 -26.16 -14.67 -15.39
CA ASP A 667 -27.56 -15.09 -15.31
C ASP A 667 -28.16 -15.05 -13.89
N HIS A 668 -27.32 -15.16 -12.85
CA HIS A 668 -27.74 -15.21 -11.45
C HIS A 668 -27.53 -13.89 -10.72
N VAL A 669 -26.52 -13.11 -11.09
CA VAL A 669 -26.08 -11.91 -10.36
C VAL A 669 -26.22 -10.67 -11.24
N ALA A 670 -26.88 -9.66 -10.70
CA ALA A 670 -26.98 -8.34 -11.30
C ALA A 670 -26.98 -7.29 -10.19
N PHE A 671 -26.58 -6.07 -10.49
CA PHE A 671 -26.60 -4.99 -9.51
C PHE A 671 -27.12 -3.69 -10.10
N LEU A 672 -27.53 -2.79 -9.21
CA LEU A 672 -27.96 -1.45 -9.54
C LEU A 672 -27.02 -0.45 -8.88
N SER A 673 -26.30 0.33 -9.68
CA SER A 673 -25.50 1.44 -9.20
C SER A 673 -26.35 2.71 -9.16
N VAL A 674 -26.37 3.38 -8.01
CA VAL A 674 -27.15 4.61 -7.78
C VAL A 674 -26.21 5.75 -7.40
N TYR A 675 -26.31 6.88 -8.12
CA TYR A 675 -25.44 8.04 -7.97
C TYR A 675 -26.23 9.35 -7.81
N ASP A 676 -25.69 10.26 -7.00
CA ASP A 676 -26.13 11.65 -6.92
C ASP A 676 -25.55 12.45 -8.11
N PRO A 677 -26.37 13.11 -8.96
CA PRO A 677 -25.93 13.92 -10.09
C PRO A 677 -24.98 15.07 -9.72
N ASP A 678 -25.01 15.52 -8.46
CA ASP A 678 -24.15 16.60 -7.98
C ASP A 678 -22.68 16.17 -7.79
N GLY A 679 -22.35 14.88 -8.00
CA GLY A 679 -20.98 14.38 -8.06
C GLY A 679 -20.25 14.34 -6.72
N THR A 680 -20.95 14.30 -5.58
CA THR A 680 -20.32 14.30 -4.24
C THR A 680 -19.89 12.90 -3.75
N ASP A 681 -19.33 12.07 -4.63
CA ASP A 681 -18.48 10.89 -4.36
C ASP A 681 -19.05 9.61 -3.72
N VAL A 682 -20.37 9.48 -3.51
CA VAL A 682 -20.92 8.24 -2.93
C VAL A 682 -21.86 7.54 -3.91
N SER A 683 -21.34 6.53 -4.62
CA SER A 683 -22.16 5.53 -5.30
C SER A 683 -22.64 4.50 -4.31
N ARG A 684 -23.88 4.01 -4.50
CA ARG A 684 -24.36 2.80 -3.82
C ARG A 684 -24.68 1.73 -4.83
N ASP A 685 -24.12 0.56 -4.62
CA ASP A 685 -24.33 -0.61 -5.46
C ASP A 685 -25.19 -1.62 -4.71
N TYR A 686 -26.38 -1.90 -5.26
CA TYR A 686 -27.32 -2.88 -4.72
C TYR A 686 -27.18 -4.17 -5.50
N ILE A 687 -26.58 -5.19 -4.89
CA ILE A 687 -26.27 -6.46 -5.55
C ILE A 687 -27.37 -7.47 -5.28
N TYR A 688 -27.89 -8.04 -6.35
CA TYR A 688 -28.95 -9.02 -6.33
C TYR A 688 -28.43 -10.36 -6.84
N ARG A 689 -28.87 -11.44 -6.19
CA ARG A 689 -28.72 -12.82 -6.68
C ARG A 689 -30.09 -13.46 -6.80
N ASP A 690 -30.41 -13.95 -8.00
CA ASP A 690 -31.69 -14.57 -8.34
C ASP A 690 -32.90 -13.75 -7.84
N GLY A 691 -32.90 -12.45 -8.09
CA GLY A 691 -33.97 -11.54 -7.67
C GLY A 691 -33.92 -11.07 -6.22
N THR A 692 -33.01 -11.59 -5.39
CA THR A 692 -32.92 -11.25 -3.97
C THR A 692 -31.73 -10.34 -3.70
N LEU A 693 -31.95 -9.22 -3.00
CA LEU A 693 -30.87 -8.34 -2.55
C LEU A 693 -29.97 -9.12 -1.57
N VAL A 694 -28.70 -9.30 -1.93
CA VAL A 694 -27.71 -9.98 -1.10
C VAL A 694 -26.72 -9.03 -0.46
N LYS A 695 -26.49 -7.86 -1.07
CA LYS A 695 -25.49 -6.90 -0.58
C LYS A 695 -25.82 -5.46 -0.99
N THR A 696 -25.44 -4.50 -0.15
CA THR A 696 -25.31 -3.10 -0.53
C THR A 696 -23.88 -2.66 -0.27
N LEU A 697 -23.24 -2.04 -1.26
CA LEU A 697 -21.90 -1.48 -1.14
C LEU A 697 -21.97 0.04 -1.30
N GLU A 698 -21.14 0.75 -0.53
CA GLU A 698 -21.03 2.21 -0.61
C GLU A 698 -19.59 2.60 -0.98
N SER A 699 -19.43 3.39 -2.05
CA SER A 699 -18.15 4.01 -2.43
C SER A 699 -17.86 5.23 -1.55
N GLY A 700 -16.60 5.65 -1.48
CA GLY A 700 -16.18 6.73 -0.58
C GLY A 700 -16.21 6.37 0.92
N SER A 701 -16.52 5.12 1.27
CA SER A 701 -16.48 4.62 2.64
C SER A 701 -15.05 4.45 3.17
N THR A 702 -14.91 4.11 4.46
CA THR A 702 -13.59 3.86 5.07
C THR A 702 -12.85 2.66 4.47
N SER A 703 -13.53 1.77 3.76
CA SER A 703 -12.92 0.63 3.04
C SER A 703 -12.52 0.93 1.60
N GLY A 704 -12.73 2.17 1.12
CA GLY A 704 -12.39 2.58 -0.24
C GLY A 704 -13.58 2.57 -1.21
N ASN A 705 -13.27 2.77 -2.50
CA ASN A 705 -14.27 2.83 -3.58
C ASN A 705 -14.53 1.45 -4.14
N VAL A 706 -15.79 1.12 -4.43
CA VAL A 706 -16.11 -0.13 -5.16
C VAL A 706 -15.49 -0.03 -6.55
N SER A 707 -14.67 -1.00 -6.91
CA SER A 707 -14.00 -1.03 -8.22
C SER A 707 -14.62 -2.04 -9.16
N ASP A 708 -15.05 -3.19 -8.64
CA ASP A 708 -15.66 -4.24 -9.45
C ASP A 708 -16.55 -5.17 -8.61
N ILE A 709 -17.55 -5.77 -9.25
CA ILE A 709 -18.52 -6.68 -8.64
C ILE A 709 -18.65 -7.92 -9.52
N GLU A 710 -18.20 -9.05 -8.98
CA GLU A 710 -18.17 -10.35 -9.63
C GLU A 710 -19.19 -11.30 -9.00
N GLU A 711 -19.36 -12.49 -9.59
CA GLU A 711 -20.38 -13.45 -9.16
C GLU A 711 -20.36 -13.69 -7.64
N ASP A 712 -19.19 -13.97 -7.08
CA ASP A 712 -19.03 -14.41 -5.69
C ASP A 712 -18.14 -13.49 -4.83
N PHE A 713 -17.63 -12.41 -5.40
CA PHE A 713 -16.74 -11.49 -4.73
C PHE A 713 -16.88 -10.07 -5.29
N TYR A 714 -16.32 -9.10 -4.58
CA TYR A 714 -16.24 -7.73 -5.05
C TYR A 714 -14.87 -7.17 -4.71
N THR A 715 -14.48 -6.09 -5.40
CA THR A 715 -13.21 -5.43 -5.16
C THR A 715 -13.41 -3.98 -4.73
N ARG A 716 -12.45 -3.49 -3.94
CA ARG A 716 -12.40 -2.07 -3.53
C ARG A 716 -11.01 -1.51 -3.76
N THR A 717 -10.95 -0.27 -4.24
CA THR A 717 -9.70 0.50 -4.33
C THR A 717 -9.55 1.44 -3.14
N ALA A 718 -8.40 1.38 -2.49
CA ALA A 718 -8.03 2.26 -1.39
C ALA A 718 -6.59 2.75 -1.61
N GLY A 719 -6.49 4.01 -2.07
CA GLY A 719 -5.25 4.56 -2.59
C GLY A 719 -4.63 3.62 -3.60
N ASN A 720 -3.36 3.23 -3.38
CA ASN A 720 -2.61 2.34 -4.27
C ASN A 720 -2.97 0.85 -4.19
N TYR A 721 -3.94 0.47 -3.37
CA TYR A 721 -4.29 -0.94 -3.17
C TYR A 721 -5.64 -1.31 -3.76
N LEU A 722 -5.71 -2.51 -4.31
CA LEU A 722 -6.93 -3.22 -4.65
C LEU A 722 -7.17 -4.31 -3.61
N TYR A 723 -8.28 -4.23 -2.91
CA TYR A 723 -8.74 -5.23 -1.97
C TYR A 723 -9.79 -6.13 -2.61
N VAL A 724 -9.72 -7.42 -2.35
CA VAL A 724 -10.68 -8.42 -2.81
C VAL A 724 -11.42 -8.98 -1.60
N TYR A 725 -12.74 -8.96 -1.65
CA TYR A 725 -13.62 -9.43 -0.56
C TYR A 725 -14.61 -10.45 -1.09
N ASN A 726 -14.88 -11.50 -0.31
CA ASN A 726 -16.08 -12.29 -0.53
C ASN A 726 -17.33 -11.50 -0.07
N TYR A 727 -18.52 -12.00 -0.39
CA TYR A 727 -19.77 -11.32 0.00
C TYR A 727 -20.05 -11.30 1.52
N GLN A 728 -19.24 -12.02 2.33
CA GLN A 728 -19.23 -11.95 3.80
C GLN A 728 -18.36 -10.82 4.37
N ASP A 729 -17.80 -9.94 3.53
CA ASP A 729 -16.84 -8.88 3.89
C ASP A 729 -15.52 -9.40 4.46
N GLU A 730 -15.18 -10.66 4.20
CA GLU A 730 -13.90 -11.21 4.61
C GLU A 730 -12.86 -10.90 3.52
N PRO A 731 -11.73 -10.27 3.87
CA PRO A 731 -10.70 -9.93 2.92
C PRO A 731 -10.00 -11.20 2.43
N CYS A 732 -10.05 -11.43 1.12
CA CYS A 732 -9.46 -12.59 0.43
C CYS A 732 -8.06 -12.28 -0.13
N ALA A 733 -7.81 -11.06 -0.56
CA ALA A 733 -6.51 -10.64 -1.07
C ALA A 733 -6.36 -9.12 -1.06
N LYS A 734 -5.11 -8.68 -1.17
CA LYS A 734 -4.70 -7.29 -1.37
C LYS A 734 -3.59 -7.24 -2.42
N PHE A 735 -3.79 -6.41 -3.42
CA PHE A 735 -2.81 -6.15 -4.48
C PHE A 735 -2.36 -4.70 -4.42
N LEU A 736 -1.06 -4.46 -4.59
CA LEU A 736 -0.54 -3.13 -4.87
C LEU A 736 -0.72 -2.89 -6.37
N MET A 737 -1.59 -1.96 -6.74
CA MET A 737 -1.90 -1.67 -8.14
C MET A 737 -0.69 -1.03 -8.84
N GLY A 738 -0.37 -1.53 -10.03
CA GLY A 738 0.70 -1.01 -10.90
C GLY A 738 0.38 0.35 -11.56
N TYR A 739 -0.84 0.87 -11.38
CA TYR A 739 -1.43 2.05 -12.01
C TYR A 739 -1.26 2.20 -13.52
N TYR A 740 -2.40 2.09 -14.19
CA TYR A 740 -2.78 2.91 -15.32
C TYR A 740 -2.37 4.36 -15.10
N THR A 741 -1.46 4.84 -15.92
CA THR A 741 -1.64 6.16 -16.49
C THR A 741 -2.45 5.94 -17.77
N SER A 742 -3.74 6.25 -17.72
CA SER A 742 -4.47 6.59 -18.94
C SER A 742 -3.90 7.92 -19.45
N ASP A 743 -2.77 7.80 -20.15
CA ASP A 743 -2.25 8.65 -21.24
C ASP A 743 -0.90 8.10 -21.69
#